data_AF-A0A952IZL3-F1
#
_entry.id   AF-A0A952IZL3-F1
#
_cell.length_a   1.000
_cell.length_b   1.000
_cell.length_c   1.000
_cell.angle_alpha   90.00
_cell.angle_beta   90.00
_cell.angle_gamma   90.00
#
_symmetry.space_group_name_H-M   'P 1'
#
loop_
_entity.id
_entity.type
_entity.pdbx_description
1 polymer ?
#
loop_
_entity_poly.entity_id
_entity_poly.type
_entity_poly.pdbx_seq_one_letter_code
_entity_poly.pdbx_strand_id
1 'polypeptide(L)'
;MKKTGKYKFGILVSLLLVAGFAFLSSCQEEEGSSEVILLSFGPSGVHHGDEITFFGQNLDKVSAIVFAPSVEIPKSAFNSSRADRINITVPEAAEAGKIILKTPQGDLESKTILNFEVPVVITSITPEAKPGSTITIRGEKINWIERLTFPSDIVLTKEDFTSQSLTELVVTVPLDAQTGFLLFATGGTKPLTFGSEDQLIVTVPTVTAVTPAAIRHTGQLTITGTNLDLITAVQFGGGASVSKANFASHSQTEIKLAVPATTLKGKLTLKQQSPVDIQTPNELVIILPIGTTATPSPAIPGTSDLTISGTDLDLVAELGLPVYGSVQASAFKSQSATQIVVAVPVGTKSGGITYTTIHGFSGNLGVTVRVPAPGPAPLPITLYDETIAPGGGNWSWNAVVSDVASTEQFYSGDVSWKFETTSGGGLSAGGITAINVSGQQVFTFALYGGPGTNGREVAAILNDNWGDYNAVVLEEGKWTEYQIPLSRYPTTNLNQIVRFAFKVEGISSSIIYADRVGFGAAGPPPLDYYIYDDAVKNNWQQWDGWGLTSKDFANEEEVFKGTKSIKVVYNDTYGAIQIGRGSAFDMSGYTTLTFRVYASAAQNLIVQLNNDADNYLSIPQGWSEVALPIATMNGNTGAVSELRIKNNNSNLPVTIYYDEIGLRN
;
A
#
# COMPACT_ATOMS: atom_id res chain seq x y z
N MET A 1 -49.35 -25.20 24.22
CA MET A 1 -50.36 -24.62 25.14
C MET A 1 -51.39 -23.90 24.29
N LYS A 2 -52.58 -24.48 24.07
CA LYS A 2 -53.83 -24.17 24.81
C LYS A 2 -54.04 -22.63 24.85
N LYS A 3 -55.06 -22.04 24.22
CA LYS A 3 -56.47 -22.44 24.31
C LYS A 3 -57.36 -21.60 23.37
N THR A 4 -58.28 -22.30 22.68
CA THR A 4 -59.72 -22.00 22.47
C THR A 4 -60.14 -20.71 21.76
N GLY A 5 -61.07 -20.69 20.80
CA GLY A 5 -62.05 -21.70 20.40
C GLY A 5 -63.26 -20.98 19.79
N LYS A 6 -63.66 -21.39 18.58
CA LYS A 6 -64.86 -20.98 17.83
C LYS A 6 -66.15 -21.22 18.63
N TYR A 7 -67.19 -20.38 18.46
CA TYR A 7 -68.59 -20.83 18.41
C TYR A 7 -69.47 -19.92 17.52
N LYS A 8 -70.40 -20.57 16.82
CA LYS A 8 -71.41 -20.09 15.86
C LYS A 8 -72.68 -19.58 16.57
N PHE A 9 -73.68 -19.17 15.76
CA PHE A 9 -75.13 -18.91 16.00
C PHE A 9 -75.48 -17.42 16.08
N GLY A 10 -76.54 -16.87 15.48
CA GLY A 10 -77.69 -17.42 14.76
C GLY A 10 -78.64 -16.26 14.34
N ILE A 11 -79.54 -16.56 13.42
CA ILE A 11 -80.64 -15.71 12.92
C ILE A 11 -81.66 -15.41 14.03
N LEU A 12 -82.18 -14.18 14.16
CA LEU A 12 -83.60 -13.95 14.46
C LEU A 12 -84.09 -12.54 14.12
N VAL A 13 -85.29 -12.55 13.54
CA VAL A 13 -86.17 -11.46 13.12
C VAL A 13 -86.96 -10.91 14.32
N SER A 14 -87.41 -9.65 14.17
CA SER A 14 -88.68 -9.07 14.69
C SER A 14 -88.66 -8.10 15.89
N LEU A 15 -89.62 -7.16 15.77
CA LEU A 15 -90.19 -6.22 16.75
C LEU A 15 -89.41 -4.93 17.11
N LEU A 16 -89.87 -3.80 16.58
CA LEU A 16 -90.65 -2.85 17.39
C LEU A 16 -91.41 -1.85 16.50
N LEU A 17 -92.73 -1.92 16.67
CA LEU A 17 -93.78 -1.08 16.12
C LEU A 17 -94.22 -0.11 17.23
N VAL A 18 -94.88 0.99 16.85
CA VAL A 18 -95.68 1.93 17.68
C VAL A 18 -94.98 3.24 18.08
N ALA A 19 -95.27 4.32 17.34
CA ALA A 19 -96.11 5.43 17.79
C ALA A 19 -96.07 6.60 16.77
N GLY A 20 -97.22 6.95 16.19
CA GLY A 20 -97.35 8.15 15.34
C GLY A 20 -98.55 8.09 14.40
N PHE A 21 -99.76 8.11 14.97
CA PHE A 21 -101.01 8.13 14.24
C PHE A 21 -101.40 9.58 13.88
N ALA A 22 -101.97 9.74 12.67
CA ALA A 22 -102.80 10.84 12.17
C ALA A 22 -102.13 12.17 11.78
N PHE A 23 -101.99 12.41 10.47
CA PHE A 23 -102.81 13.40 9.77
C PHE A 23 -103.13 12.88 8.35
N LEU A 24 -104.42 12.79 8.05
CA LEU A 24 -104.96 12.54 6.71
C LEU A 24 -105.08 13.87 5.95
N SER A 25 -104.86 13.79 4.63
CA SER A 25 -105.25 14.72 3.57
C SER A 25 -104.61 16.11 3.53
N SER A 26 -103.61 16.23 2.64
CA SER A 26 -103.51 17.35 1.72
C SER A 26 -102.86 16.86 0.42
N CYS A 27 -103.69 16.44 -0.53
CA CYS A 27 -103.31 16.43 -1.94
C CYS A 27 -103.24 17.90 -2.37
N GLN A 28 -102.03 18.45 -2.48
CA GLN A 28 -101.76 19.56 -3.38
C GLN A 28 -100.98 18.95 -4.54
N GLU A 29 -101.63 18.85 -5.70
CA GLU A 29 -100.93 18.87 -6.98
C GLU A 29 -100.16 20.19 -7.01
N GLU A 30 -98.84 20.14 -6.83
CA GLU A 30 -98.01 21.26 -7.27
C GLU A 30 -98.15 21.37 -8.78
N GLU A 31 -98.63 22.53 -9.23
CA GLU A 31 -98.53 22.96 -10.62
C GLU A 31 -97.11 22.68 -11.12
N GLY A 32 -97.00 21.98 -12.26
CA GLY A 32 -95.73 21.56 -12.81
C GLY A 32 -94.74 22.71 -12.92
N SER A 33 -93.74 22.73 -12.03
CA SER A 33 -92.64 23.70 -12.08
C SER A 33 -92.04 23.70 -13.48
N SER A 34 -91.81 24.90 -14.03
CA SER A 34 -91.19 25.05 -15.35
C SER A 34 -89.66 24.98 -15.32
N GLU A 35 -89.09 24.87 -14.12
CA GLU A 35 -87.66 24.84 -13.83
C GLU A 35 -86.99 23.56 -14.33
N VAL A 36 -85.79 23.70 -14.90
CA VAL A 36 -84.98 22.56 -15.34
C VAL A 36 -84.24 21.98 -14.15
N ILE A 37 -84.51 20.72 -13.81
CA ILE A 37 -83.89 20.04 -12.67
C ILE A 37 -83.10 18.84 -13.20
N LEU A 38 -81.79 18.79 -12.91
CA LEU A 38 -80.95 17.61 -13.11
C LEU A 38 -80.93 16.78 -11.81
N LEU A 39 -81.47 15.57 -11.87
CA LEU A 39 -81.51 14.65 -10.73
C LEU A 39 -80.28 13.74 -10.71
N SER A 40 -79.92 13.17 -11.86
CA SER A 40 -78.78 12.26 -12.01
C SER A 40 -78.33 12.15 -13.46
N PHE A 41 -77.16 11.56 -13.69
CA PHE A 41 -76.70 11.13 -15.00
C PHE A 41 -75.93 9.81 -14.88
N GLY A 42 -75.91 9.00 -15.93
CA GLY A 42 -75.20 7.72 -15.94
C GLY A 42 -75.29 6.96 -17.27
N PRO A 43 -74.65 5.79 -17.38
CA PRO A 43 -74.02 5.01 -16.31
C PRO A 43 -72.73 5.63 -15.75
N SER A 44 -72.37 5.29 -14.51
CA SER A 44 -71.07 5.68 -13.91
C SER A 44 -69.95 4.82 -14.49
N GLY A 45 -68.87 5.42 -15.01
CA GLY A 45 -67.79 4.70 -15.70
C GLY A 45 -68.00 4.56 -17.20
N VAL A 46 -68.73 5.49 -17.81
CA VAL A 46 -68.90 5.60 -19.26
C VAL A 46 -67.55 5.82 -19.96
N HIS A 47 -67.37 5.30 -21.18
CA HIS A 47 -66.20 5.56 -22.03
C HIS A 47 -66.50 6.64 -23.06
N HIS A 48 -65.49 7.14 -23.76
CA HIS A 48 -65.72 7.98 -24.93
C HIS A 48 -66.46 7.19 -26.02
N GLY A 49 -67.43 7.82 -26.68
CA GLY A 49 -68.27 7.16 -27.69
C GLY A 49 -69.44 6.36 -27.13
N ASP A 50 -69.47 6.06 -25.82
CA ASP A 50 -70.64 5.46 -25.18
C ASP A 50 -71.79 6.48 -25.06
N GLU A 51 -73.02 5.98 -24.93
CA GLU A 51 -74.17 6.82 -24.62
C GLU A 51 -74.29 7.07 -23.12
N ILE A 52 -74.46 8.34 -22.74
CA ILE A 52 -74.77 8.78 -21.38
C ILE A 52 -76.17 9.39 -21.33
N THR A 53 -76.93 9.04 -20.29
CA THR A 53 -78.29 9.54 -20.06
C THR A 53 -78.33 10.48 -18.86
N PHE A 54 -78.98 11.63 -19.02
CA PHE A 54 -79.29 12.58 -17.95
C PHE A 54 -80.77 12.42 -17.57
N PHE A 55 -81.07 12.34 -16.28
CA PHE A 55 -82.42 12.19 -15.74
C PHE A 55 -82.82 13.42 -14.93
N GLY A 56 -84.06 13.87 -15.10
CA GLY A 56 -84.47 15.15 -14.54
C GLY A 56 -85.92 15.53 -14.80
N GLN A 57 -86.20 16.83 -14.71
CA GLN A 57 -87.48 17.45 -15.05
C GLN A 57 -87.25 18.62 -16.00
N ASN A 58 -88.17 18.81 -16.96
CA ASN A 58 -88.10 19.83 -18.01
C ASN A 58 -86.78 19.83 -18.82
N LEU A 59 -86.11 18.67 -18.92
CA LEU A 59 -84.82 18.56 -19.60
C LEU A 59 -84.92 18.81 -21.12
N ASP A 60 -86.10 18.69 -21.71
CA ASP A 60 -86.36 19.07 -23.10
C ASP A 60 -86.09 20.56 -23.38
N LYS A 61 -85.94 21.41 -22.36
CA LYS A 61 -85.59 22.83 -22.50
C LYS A 61 -84.08 23.09 -22.54
N VAL A 62 -83.22 22.10 -22.27
CA VAL A 62 -81.76 22.22 -22.35
C VAL A 62 -81.33 22.50 -23.79
N SER A 63 -80.48 23.52 -23.99
CA SER A 63 -80.01 23.94 -25.32
C SER A 63 -78.64 23.38 -25.70
N ALA A 64 -77.81 23.03 -24.72
CA ALA A 64 -76.52 22.37 -24.91
C ALA A 64 -76.04 21.72 -23.60
N ILE A 65 -75.12 20.76 -23.73
CA ILE A 65 -74.43 20.12 -22.60
C ILE A 65 -72.92 20.31 -22.81
N VAL A 66 -72.23 20.82 -21.80
CA VAL A 66 -70.79 21.11 -21.84
C VAL A 66 -70.04 20.16 -20.90
N PHE A 67 -69.04 19.46 -21.43
CA PHE A 67 -68.09 18.64 -20.68
C PHE A 67 -66.79 19.43 -20.45
N ALA A 68 -66.03 19.06 -19.42
CA ALA A 68 -64.66 19.55 -19.29
C ALA A 68 -63.79 19.09 -20.49
N PRO A 69 -62.77 19.86 -20.93
CA PRO A 69 -62.39 21.18 -20.43
C PRO A 69 -63.26 22.33 -20.96
N SER A 70 -64.00 22.15 -22.06
CA SER A 70 -65.04 23.06 -22.60
C SER A 70 -65.67 22.44 -23.87
N VAL A 71 -65.92 21.14 -23.85
CA VAL A 71 -66.47 20.41 -25.00
C VAL A 71 -67.99 20.53 -25.01
N GLU A 72 -68.50 21.44 -25.83
CA GLU A 72 -69.94 21.71 -25.95
C GLU A 72 -70.61 20.79 -26.97
N ILE A 73 -71.72 20.18 -26.56
CA ILE A 73 -72.60 19.39 -27.39
C ILE A 73 -73.93 20.15 -27.53
N PRO A 74 -74.23 20.71 -28.72
CA PRO A 74 -75.49 21.43 -28.94
C PRO A 74 -76.67 20.45 -28.95
N LYS A 75 -77.87 20.95 -28.65
CA LYS A 75 -79.10 20.13 -28.63
C LYS A 75 -79.34 19.34 -29.92
N SER A 76 -78.94 19.87 -31.08
CA SER A 76 -79.05 19.18 -32.37
C SER A 76 -78.21 17.90 -32.48
N ALA A 77 -77.19 17.76 -31.63
CA ALA A 77 -76.32 16.59 -31.55
C ALA A 77 -76.74 15.61 -30.42
N PHE A 78 -77.87 15.85 -29.75
CA PHE A 78 -78.40 14.89 -28.77
C PHE A 78 -79.03 13.70 -29.48
N ASN A 79 -78.76 12.49 -28.98
CA ASN A 79 -79.37 11.26 -29.48
C ASN A 79 -80.89 11.26 -29.19
N SER A 80 -81.30 11.76 -28.02
CA SER A 80 -82.70 12.04 -27.70
C SER A 80 -82.85 13.15 -26.65
N SER A 81 -83.96 13.89 -26.69
CA SER A 81 -84.27 14.95 -25.73
C SER A 81 -85.76 14.91 -25.37
N ARG A 82 -86.05 14.56 -24.12
CA ARG A 82 -87.40 14.48 -23.52
C ARG A 82 -87.42 15.24 -22.19
N ALA A 83 -88.61 15.58 -21.71
CA ALA A 83 -88.76 16.34 -20.47
C ALA A 83 -88.15 15.64 -19.25
N ASP A 84 -88.15 14.30 -19.22
CA ASP A 84 -87.63 13.48 -18.13
C ASP A 84 -86.20 12.96 -18.35
N ARG A 85 -85.68 13.01 -19.58
CA ARG A 85 -84.36 12.46 -19.93
C ARG A 85 -83.72 13.05 -21.20
N ILE A 86 -82.40 13.13 -21.23
CA ILE A 86 -81.59 13.42 -22.43
C ILE A 86 -80.57 12.30 -22.62
N ASN A 87 -80.39 11.84 -23.86
CA ASN A 87 -79.34 10.88 -24.22
C ASN A 87 -78.36 11.57 -25.17
N ILE A 88 -77.07 11.46 -24.90
CA ILE A 88 -76.00 11.95 -25.78
C ILE A 88 -74.86 10.95 -25.84
N THR A 89 -74.09 11.00 -26.92
CA THR A 89 -72.81 10.29 -27.01
C THR A 89 -71.71 11.09 -26.32
N VAL A 90 -70.93 10.43 -25.47
CA VAL A 90 -69.80 11.06 -24.77
C VAL A 90 -68.74 11.50 -25.78
N PRO A 91 -68.35 12.79 -25.79
CA PRO A 91 -67.37 13.30 -26.75
C PRO A 91 -65.97 12.72 -26.53
N GLU A 92 -65.24 12.52 -27.63
CA GLU A 92 -63.88 11.96 -27.61
C GLU A 92 -62.86 12.84 -26.87
N ALA A 93 -63.10 14.16 -26.87
CA ALA A 93 -62.27 15.17 -26.23
C ALA A 93 -62.73 15.52 -24.81
N ALA A 94 -63.77 14.88 -24.29
CA ALA A 94 -64.24 15.14 -22.94
C ALA A 94 -63.18 14.69 -21.91
N GLU A 95 -63.05 15.44 -20.82
CA GLU A 95 -62.18 15.11 -19.68
C GLU A 95 -63.02 14.97 -18.41
N ALA A 96 -62.42 14.39 -17.36
CA ALA A 96 -63.09 14.26 -16.07
C ALA A 96 -63.47 15.65 -15.52
N GLY A 97 -64.73 15.83 -15.13
CA GLY A 97 -65.22 17.13 -14.69
C GLY A 97 -66.71 17.16 -14.41
N LYS A 98 -67.19 18.28 -13.89
CA LYS A 98 -68.63 18.52 -13.79
C LYS A 98 -69.20 18.82 -15.17
N ILE A 99 -70.45 18.46 -15.36
CA ILE A 99 -71.18 18.69 -16.60
C ILE A 99 -72.06 19.93 -16.42
N ILE A 100 -72.09 20.79 -17.43
CA ILE A 100 -72.92 22.00 -17.40
C ILE A 100 -74.05 21.85 -18.42
N LEU A 101 -75.29 21.94 -17.96
CA LEU A 101 -76.47 22.02 -18.83
C LEU A 101 -76.78 23.50 -19.08
N LYS A 102 -76.80 23.92 -20.35
CA LYS A 102 -77.26 25.25 -20.74
C LYS A 102 -78.78 25.28 -20.72
N THR A 103 -79.38 26.05 -19.81
CA THR A 103 -80.84 26.16 -19.66
C THR A 103 -81.31 27.60 -19.88
N PRO A 104 -82.60 27.83 -20.20
CA PRO A 104 -83.15 29.18 -20.30
C PRO A 104 -83.05 30.01 -19.01
N GLN A 105 -82.93 29.34 -17.85
CA GLN A 105 -82.83 29.97 -16.53
C GLN A 105 -81.37 30.19 -16.08
N GLY A 106 -80.39 29.78 -16.87
CA GLY A 106 -78.96 29.84 -16.57
C GLY A 106 -78.25 28.50 -16.69
N ASP A 107 -76.95 28.49 -16.41
CA ASP A 107 -76.13 27.28 -16.43
C ASP A 107 -76.43 26.42 -15.20
N LEU A 108 -76.80 25.16 -15.42
CA LEU A 108 -77.02 24.17 -14.37
C LEU A 108 -75.81 23.23 -14.31
N GLU A 109 -75.00 23.37 -13.28
CA GLU A 109 -73.82 22.54 -13.04
C GLU A 109 -74.19 21.25 -12.28
N SER A 110 -73.65 20.11 -12.71
CA SER A 110 -73.87 18.83 -12.03
C SER A 110 -73.22 18.81 -10.64
N LYS A 111 -73.90 18.17 -9.67
CA LYS A 111 -73.38 18.01 -8.30
C LYS A 111 -72.21 17.01 -8.23
N THR A 112 -72.29 15.95 -9.03
CA THR A 112 -71.26 14.92 -9.14
C THR A 112 -70.35 15.18 -10.34
N ILE A 113 -69.07 14.84 -10.20
CA ILE A 113 -68.10 14.84 -11.28
C ILE A 113 -68.36 13.61 -12.16
N LEU A 114 -68.45 13.83 -13.48
CA LEU A 114 -68.35 12.73 -14.43
C LEU A 114 -66.89 12.34 -14.58
N ASN A 115 -66.64 11.04 -14.50
CA ASN A 115 -65.33 10.47 -14.74
C ASN A 115 -65.41 9.41 -15.83
N PHE A 116 -64.31 9.26 -16.55
CA PHE A 116 -64.13 8.26 -17.60
C PHE A 116 -63.19 7.16 -17.10
N GLU A 117 -63.42 5.93 -17.55
CA GLU A 117 -62.41 4.87 -17.52
C GLU A 117 -61.72 4.89 -18.87
N VAL A 118 -60.50 5.42 -18.94
CA VAL A 118 -59.79 5.59 -20.22
C VAL A 118 -58.60 4.64 -20.26
N PRO A 119 -58.67 3.54 -21.03
CA PRO A 119 -57.54 2.65 -21.21
C PRO A 119 -56.49 3.34 -22.06
N VAL A 120 -55.41 3.80 -21.44
CA VAL A 120 -54.24 4.33 -22.14
C VAL A 120 -53.44 3.16 -22.70
N VAL A 121 -53.09 3.22 -23.98
CA VAL A 121 -52.29 2.19 -24.65
C VAL A 121 -50.96 2.81 -25.07
N ILE A 122 -49.85 2.19 -24.70
CA ILE A 122 -48.52 2.59 -25.17
C ILE A 122 -48.15 1.69 -26.36
N THR A 123 -47.88 2.29 -27.51
CA THR A 123 -47.49 1.55 -28.72
C THR A 123 -45.99 1.49 -28.91
N SER A 124 -45.26 2.52 -28.47
CA SER A 124 -43.81 2.55 -28.57
C SER A 124 -43.19 3.57 -27.63
N ILE A 125 -41.99 3.26 -27.14
CA ILE A 125 -41.15 4.18 -26.37
C ILE A 125 -39.80 4.27 -27.10
N THR A 126 -39.15 5.42 -27.04
CA THR A 126 -37.75 5.53 -27.48
C THR A 126 -36.90 4.48 -26.74
N PRO A 127 -36.24 3.55 -27.44
CA PRO A 127 -35.68 2.36 -26.80
C PRO A 127 -34.42 2.66 -25.99
N GLU A 128 -33.60 3.61 -26.45
CA GLU A 128 -32.36 4.00 -25.79
C GLU A 128 -32.24 5.52 -25.77
N ALA A 129 -31.80 6.07 -24.63
CA ALA A 129 -31.58 7.49 -24.46
C ALA A 129 -30.48 7.80 -23.45
N LYS A 130 -29.84 8.95 -23.60
CA LYS A 130 -28.90 9.46 -22.60
C LYS A 130 -29.64 10.21 -21.49
N PRO A 131 -29.12 10.22 -20.26
CA PRO A 131 -29.57 11.17 -19.25
C PRO A 131 -29.54 12.60 -19.79
N GLY A 132 -30.62 13.36 -19.58
CA GLY A 132 -30.79 14.73 -20.07
C GLY A 132 -31.24 14.86 -21.53
N SER A 133 -31.29 13.77 -22.30
CA SER A 133 -31.89 13.78 -23.65
C SER A 133 -33.40 13.57 -23.58
N THR A 134 -34.11 13.90 -24.66
CA THR A 134 -35.55 13.70 -24.75
C THR A 134 -35.90 12.29 -25.22
N ILE A 135 -36.97 11.73 -24.66
CA ILE A 135 -37.62 10.51 -25.16
C ILE A 135 -39.05 10.81 -25.57
N THR A 136 -39.51 10.07 -26.57
CA THR A 136 -40.88 10.10 -27.05
C THR A 136 -41.58 8.80 -26.69
N ILE A 137 -42.77 8.92 -26.10
CA ILE A 137 -43.71 7.84 -25.82
C ILE A 137 -44.92 8.05 -26.74
N ARG A 138 -45.27 7.04 -27.54
CA ARG A 138 -46.42 7.09 -28.47
C ARG A 138 -47.49 6.08 -28.07
N GLY A 139 -48.73 6.39 -28.41
CA GLY A 139 -49.84 5.46 -28.25
C GLY A 139 -51.20 6.11 -28.41
N GLU A 140 -52.19 5.60 -27.67
CA GLU A 140 -53.56 6.09 -27.69
C GLU A 140 -53.93 6.68 -26.33
N LYS A 141 -54.68 7.80 -26.33
CA LYS A 141 -55.13 8.50 -25.12
C LYS A 141 -54.00 8.96 -24.20
N ILE A 142 -52.83 9.27 -24.77
CA ILE A 142 -51.61 9.64 -24.05
C ILE A 142 -51.78 10.92 -23.21
N ASN A 143 -52.71 11.81 -23.57
CA ASN A 143 -53.05 13.02 -22.80
C ASN A 143 -53.58 12.74 -21.38
N TRP A 144 -54.02 11.50 -21.12
CA TRP A 144 -54.51 11.06 -19.82
C TRP A 144 -53.40 10.65 -18.85
N ILE A 145 -52.15 10.54 -19.31
CA ILE A 145 -51.00 10.30 -18.42
C ILE A 145 -50.78 11.57 -17.58
N GLU A 146 -50.82 11.43 -16.25
CA GLU A 146 -50.53 12.52 -15.32
C GLU A 146 -49.15 12.40 -14.70
N ARG A 147 -48.62 11.18 -14.68
CA ARG A 147 -47.35 10.87 -14.03
C ARG A 147 -46.62 9.75 -14.75
N LEU A 148 -45.31 9.93 -14.87
CA LEU A 148 -44.36 8.97 -15.39
C LEU A 148 -43.28 8.75 -14.34
N THR A 149 -43.02 7.50 -13.96
CA THR A 149 -42.00 7.16 -12.98
C THR A 149 -40.93 6.31 -13.65
N PHE A 150 -39.70 6.82 -13.63
CA PHE A 150 -38.50 6.07 -14.02
C PHE A 150 -38.09 5.13 -12.87
N PRO A 151 -37.21 4.15 -13.13
CA PRO A 151 -36.61 3.33 -12.08
C PRO A 151 -36.02 4.18 -10.94
N SER A 152 -35.97 3.61 -9.73
CA SER A 152 -35.56 4.31 -8.50
C SER A 152 -36.49 5.45 -8.07
N ASP A 153 -37.79 5.34 -8.40
CA ASP A 153 -38.85 6.25 -7.96
C ASP A 153 -38.66 7.71 -8.39
N ILE A 154 -38.00 7.93 -9.53
CA ILE A 154 -37.86 9.28 -10.10
C ILE A 154 -39.15 9.62 -10.84
N VAL A 155 -39.95 10.50 -10.24
CA VAL A 155 -41.29 10.85 -10.70
C VAL A 155 -41.28 12.13 -11.52
N LEU A 156 -41.81 12.07 -12.73
CA LEU A 156 -42.19 13.22 -13.56
C LEU A 156 -43.70 13.41 -13.51
N THR A 157 -44.11 14.65 -13.37
CA THR A 157 -45.51 15.10 -13.41
C THR A 157 -45.78 15.95 -14.64
N LYS A 158 -47.03 16.38 -14.87
CA LYS A 158 -47.38 17.22 -16.03
C LYS A 158 -46.53 18.48 -16.18
N GLU A 159 -46.03 19.06 -15.07
CA GLU A 159 -45.16 20.24 -15.11
C GLU A 159 -43.77 19.94 -15.68
N ASP A 160 -43.33 18.68 -15.60
CA ASP A 160 -42.04 18.20 -16.10
C ASP A 160 -42.10 17.74 -17.56
N PHE A 161 -43.30 17.58 -18.12
CA PHE A 161 -43.48 17.11 -19.49
C PHE A 161 -43.10 18.21 -20.48
N THR A 162 -42.28 17.85 -21.46
CA THR A 162 -41.87 18.80 -22.52
C THR A 162 -43.06 19.11 -23.44
N SER A 163 -43.84 18.09 -23.78
CA SER A 163 -45.11 18.25 -24.51
C SER A 163 -45.98 17.02 -24.36
N GLN A 164 -47.29 17.18 -24.43
CA GLN A 164 -48.26 16.09 -24.38
C GLN A 164 -49.39 16.33 -25.39
N SER A 165 -49.81 15.28 -26.07
CA SER A 165 -50.96 15.26 -26.99
C SER A 165 -51.77 13.98 -26.80
N LEU A 166 -52.84 13.82 -27.58
CA LEU A 166 -53.67 12.61 -27.57
C LEU A 166 -52.89 11.32 -27.88
N THR A 167 -51.79 11.41 -28.64
CA THR A 167 -51.06 10.24 -29.14
C THR A 167 -49.56 10.22 -28.81
N GLU A 168 -49.06 11.28 -28.16
CA GLU A 168 -47.62 11.46 -27.94
C GLU A 168 -47.33 12.21 -26.64
N LEU A 169 -46.35 11.73 -25.90
CA LEU A 169 -45.77 12.36 -24.71
C LEU A 169 -44.26 12.45 -24.90
N VAL A 170 -43.72 13.66 -24.75
CA VAL A 170 -42.28 13.93 -24.82
C VAL A 170 -41.82 14.40 -23.45
N VAL A 171 -40.78 13.75 -22.93
CA VAL A 171 -40.16 14.07 -21.64
C VAL A 171 -38.64 14.08 -21.76
N THR A 172 -37.98 14.80 -20.87
CA THR A 172 -36.52 14.74 -20.70
C THR A 172 -36.18 13.63 -19.71
N VAL A 173 -35.23 12.77 -20.06
CA VAL A 173 -34.73 11.71 -19.17
C VAL A 173 -34.00 12.36 -17.98
N PRO A 174 -34.39 12.08 -16.73
CA PRO A 174 -33.69 12.59 -15.55
C PRO A 174 -32.21 12.21 -15.54
N LEU A 175 -31.36 13.06 -14.96
CA LEU A 175 -29.90 12.85 -14.97
C LEU A 175 -29.46 11.63 -14.14
N ASP A 176 -30.25 11.25 -13.16
CA ASP A 176 -30.07 10.13 -12.24
C ASP A 176 -30.87 8.88 -12.65
N ALA A 177 -31.57 8.93 -13.80
CA ALA A 177 -32.32 7.80 -14.32
C ALA A 177 -31.42 6.57 -14.57
N GLN A 178 -32.03 5.40 -14.45
CA GLN A 178 -31.39 4.11 -14.71
C GLN A 178 -32.20 3.32 -15.72
N THR A 179 -31.55 2.34 -16.36
CA THR A 179 -32.22 1.40 -17.26
C THR A 179 -33.33 0.65 -16.53
N GLY A 180 -34.51 0.56 -17.14
CA GLY A 180 -35.60 -0.23 -16.61
C GLY A 180 -36.95 0.14 -17.20
N PHE A 181 -38.00 -0.48 -16.66
CA PHE A 181 -39.37 -0.23 -17.08
C PHE A 181 -39.85 1.12 -16.58
N LEU A 182 -40.64 1.80 -17.42
CA LEU A 182 -41.32 3.03 -17.06
C LEU A 182 -42.69 2.69 -16.47
N LEU A 183 -43.09 3.39 -15.42
CA LEU A 183 -44.40 3.25 -14.81
C LEU A 183 -45.24 4.48 -15.12
N PHE A 184 -46.40 4.27 -15.71
CA PHE A 184 -47.34 5.34 -16.06
C PHE A 184 -48.49 5.34 -15.05
N ALA A 185 -48.94 6.53 -14.64
CA ALA A 185 -50.19 6.69 -13.93
C ALA A 185 -51.11 7.67 -14.66
N THR A 186 -52.36 7.26 -14.84
CA THR A 186 -53.38 8.06 -15.52
C THR A 186 -54.17 8.90 -14.52
N GLY A 187 -54.74 10.00 -15.02
CA GLY A 187 -55.67 10.83 -14.27
C GLY A 187 -57.06 10.21 -14.10
N GLY A 188 -57.99 11.04 -13.59
CA GLY A 188 -59.38 10.67 -13.31
C GLY A 188 -59.64 10.25 -11.87
N THR A 189 -60.92 10.00 -11.52
CA THR A 189 -61.33 9.64 -10.15
C THR A 189 -60.92 8.24 -9.69
N LYS A 190 -60.48 7.39 -10.63
CA LYS A 190 -59.87 6.07 -10.38
C LYS A 190 -58.59 5.93 -11.21
N PRO A 191 -57.46 6.48 -10.73
CA PRO A 191 -56.18 6.39 -11.43
C PRO A 191 -55.78 4.94 -11.69
N LEU A 192 -55.31 4.65 -12.91
CA LEU A 192 -54.67 3.38 -13.24
C LEU A 192 -53.17 3.55 -13.26
N THR A 193 -52.45 2.52 -12.82
CA THR A 193 -50.99 2.47 -12.88
C THR A 193 -50.57 1.22 -13.62
N PHE A 194 -49.73 1.37 -14.65
CA PHE A 194 -49.25 0.25 -15.47
C PHE A 194 -47.83 0.52 -15.98
N GLY A 195 -47.09 -0.55 -16.29
CA GLY A 195 -45.71 -0.48 -16.76
C GLY A 195 -45.59 -0.50 -18.29
N SER A 196 -44.46 -0.03 -18.81
CA SER A 196 -44.06 -0.29 -20.20
C SER A 196 -43.81 -1.78 -20.46
N GLU A 197 -44.01 -2.21 -21.71
CA GLU A 197 -43.67 -3.58 -22.14
C GLU A 197 -42.16 -3.79 -22.26
N ASP A 198 -41.44 -2.78 -22.75
CA ASP A 198 -40.00 -2.77 -22.89
C ASP A 198 -39.33 -1.85 -21.86
N GLN A 199 -38.07 -2.15 -21.57
CA GLN A 199 -37.22 -1.26 -20.75
C GLN A 199 -36.71 -0.09 -21.59
N LEU A 200 -36.66 1.10 -21.00
CA LEU A 200 -35.84 2.17 -21.51
C LEU A 200 -34.38 1.85 -21.15
N ILE A 201 -33.52 1.77 -22.16
CA ILE A 201 -32.08 1.66 -21.96
C ILE A 201 -31.52 3.06 -21.74
N VAL A 202 -30.98 3.31 -20.54
CA VAL A 202 -30.29 4.57 -20.24
C VAL A 202 -28.81 4.37 -20.54
N THR A 203 -28.31 5.08 -21.55
CA THR A 203 -26.92 4.95 -21.99
C THR A 203 -25.98 5.41 -20.88
N VAL A 204 -25.09 4.51 -20.45
CA VAL A 204 -24.02 4.81 -19.49
C VAL A 204 -22.69 5.11 -20.22
N PRO A 205 -21.81 5.92 -19.61
CA PRO A 205 -20.47 6.15 -20.11
C PRO A 205 -19.66 4.85 -20.21
N THR A 206 -18.80 4.75 -21.22
CA THR A 206 -17.83 3.65 -21.33
C THR A 206 -16.43 4.20 -21.46
N VAL A 207 -15.47 3.66 -20.68
CA VAL A 207 -14.05 4.01 -20.79
C VAL A 207 -13.33 2.99 -21.65
N THR A 208 -12.61 3.45 -22.67
CA THR A 208 -11.81 2.59 -23.55
C THR A 208 -10.33 2.57 -23.14
N ALA A 209 -9.75 3.71 -22.79
CA ALA A 209 -8.35 3.78 -22.40
C ALA A 209 -8.04 4.93 -21.43
N VAL A 210 -6.94 4.75 -20.69
CA VAL A 210 -6.34 5.73 -19.77
C VAL A 210 -4.87 5.89 -20.17
N THR A 211 -4.47 7.10 -20.55
CA THR A 211 -3.15 7.38 -21.10
C THR A 211 -2.51 8.61 -20.43
N PRO A 212 -1.24 8.52 -20.01
CA PRO A 212 -0.40 7.31 -19.98
C PRO A 212 -0.85 6.31 -18.91
N ALA A 213 -0.53 5.02 -19.11
CA ALA A 213 -0.86 3.96 -18.15
C ALA A 213 0.02 3.99 -16.88
N ALA A 214 1.23 4.54 -17.00
CA ALA A 214 2.11 4.86 -15.89
C ALA A 214 2.39 6.36 -15.90
N ILE A 215 2.21 7.02 -14.76
CA ILE A 215 2.32 8.48 -14.68
C ILE A 215 2.91 8.93 -13.35
N ARG A 216 3.62 10.06 -13.39
CA ARG A 216 4.02 10.79 -12.18
C ARG A 216 2.80 11.49 -11.59
N HIS A 217 2.80 11.70 -10.28
CA HIS A 217 1.83 12.60 -9.63
C HIS A 217 1.81 13.97 -10.31
N THR A 218 0.64 14.62 -10.28
CA THR A 218 0.37 15.91 -10.94
C THR A 218 0.50 15.91 -12.46
N GLY A 219 0.95 14.80 -13.06
CA GLY A 219 0.97 14.59 -14.50
C GLY A 219 -0.44 14.65 -15.09
N GLN A 220 -0.51 15.07 -16.36
CA GLN A 220 -1.77 15.14 -17.08
C GLN A 220 -2.18 13.76 -17.59
N LEU A 221 -3.36 13.31 -17.17
CA LEU A 221 -3.97 12.06 -17.57
C LEU A 221 -5.08 12.33 -18.59
N THR A 222 -5.17 11.47 -19.61
CA THR A 222 -6.24 11.48 -20.60
C THR A 222 -7.04 10.20 -20.48
N ILE A 223 -8.35 10.32 -20.30
CA ILE A 223 -9.30 9.22 -20.29
C ILE A 223 -10.13 9.33 -21.57
N THR A 224 -10.17 8.25 -22.36
CA THR A 224 -10.92 8.19 -23.62
C THR A 224 -12.06 7.18 -23.53
N GLY A 225 -13.13 7.41 -24.28
CA GLY A 225 -14.33 6.61 -24.17
C GLY A 225 -15.52 7.12 -24.98
N THR A 226 -16.72 6.77 -24.53
CA THR A 226 -17.99 7.25 -25.07
C THR A 226 -18.87 7.82 -23.95
N ASN A 227 -19.64 8.86 -24.28
CA ASN A 227 -20.56 9.56 -23.38
C ASN A 227 -19.88 10.07 -22.09
N LEU A 228 -18.60 10.43 -22.19
CA LEU A 228 -17.82 10.89 -21.05
C LEU A 228 -18.28 12.26 -20.55
N ASP A 229 -19.05 13.02 -21.33
CA ASP A 229 -19.68 14.30 -20.95
C ASP A 229 -20.61 14.17 -19.73
N LEU A 230 -21.10 12.95 -19.45
CA LEU A 230 -21.96 12.66 -18.29
C LEU A 230 -21.19 12.53 -16.96
N ILE A 231 -19.86 12.44 -17.00
CA ILE A 231 -19.02 12.23 -15.81
C ILE A 231 -18.94 13.50 -14.95
N THR A 232 -19.21 13.35 -13.66
CA THR A 232 -19.20 14.44 -12.68
C THR A 232 -17.93 14.46 -11.82
N ALA A 233 -17.26 13.32 -11.66
CA ALA A 233 -15.98 13.22 -10.97
C ALA A 233 -15.19 11.96 -11.37
N VAL A 234 -13.87 11.99 -11.16
CA VAL A 234 -12.99 10.81 -11.28
C VAL A 234 -12.32 10.58 -9.94
N GLN A 235 -12.56 9.39 -9.37
CA GLN A 235 -11.96 8.93 -8.12
C GLN A 235 -10.77 8.02 -8.40
N PHE A 236 -9.67 8.31 -7.72
CA PHE A 236 -8.36 7.65 -7.83
C PHE A 236 -8.15 6.65 -6.70
N GLY A 237 -7.17 5.75 -6.88
CA GLY A 237 -6.68 4.91 -5.78
C GLY A 237 -6.23 5.75 -4.60
N GLY A 238 -6.48 5.28 -3.37
CA GLY A 238 -6.24 6.07 -2.15
C GLY A 238 -7.35 7.07 -1.79
N GLY A 239 -8.42 7.16 -2.60
CA GLY A 239 -9.65 7.90 -2.27
C GLY A 239 -9.69 9.35 -2.75
N ALA A 240 -8.60 9.87 -3.32
CA ALA A 240 -8.59 11.20 -3.92
C ALA A 240 -9.60 11.30 -5.07
N SER A 241 -10.27 12.44 -5.23
CA SER A 241 -11.29 12.65 -6.25
C SER A 241 -11.12 14.01 -6.93
N VAL A 242 -11.25 14.02 -8.25
CA VAL A 242 -11.23 15.23 -9.09
C VAL A 242 -12.63 15.45 -9.62
N SER A 243 -13.26 16.56 -9.24
CA SER A 243 -14.58 16.94 -9.77
C SER A 243 -14.48 17.52 -11.18
N LYS A 244 -15.58 17.48 -11.93
CA LYS A 244 -15.66 18.01 -13.30
C LYS A 244 -15.20 19.46 -13.45
N ALA A 245 -15.36 20.27 -12.41
CA ALA A 245 -14.93 21.67 -12.39
C ALA A 245 -13.40 21.83 -12.50
N ASN A 246 -12.65 20.79 -12.14
CA ASN A 246 -11.19 20.76 -12.15
C ASN A 246 -10.61 19.91 -13.29
N PHE A 247 -11.44 19.49 -14.27
CA PHE A 247 -10.95 18.87 -15.48
C PHE A 247 -10.30 19.92 -16.38
N ALA A 248 -9.16 19.59 -16.98
CA ALA A 248 -8.49 20.42 -17.96
C ALA A 248 -9.28 20.49 -19.27
N SER A 249 -9.91 19.38 -19.67
CA SER A 249 -10.91 19.35 -20.74
C SER A 249 -11.91 18.23 -20.52
N HIS A 250 -13.14 18.41 -21.01
CA HIS A 250 -14.24 17.47 -20.83
C HIS A 250 -15.14 17.48 -22.06
N SER A 251 -15.28 16.32 -22.71
CA SER A 251 -16.09 16.14 -23.92
C SER A 251 -16.74 14.76 -23.92
N GLN A 252 -17.56 14.47 -24.93
CA GLN A 252 -18.23 13.18 -25.08
C GLN A 252 -17.25 12.00 -25.22
N THR A 253 -16.03 12.24 -25.73
CA THR A 253 -15.07 11.16 -26.05
C THR A 253 -13.78 11.25 -25.25
N GLU A 254 -13.55 12.34 -24.51
CA GLU A 254 -12.29 12.60 -23.82
C GLU A 254 -12.48 13.41 -22.52
N ILE A 255 -11.80 12.99 -21.46
CA ILE A 255 -11.55 13.80 -20.24
C ILE A 255 -10.04 13.95 -20.07
N LYS A 256 -9.56 15.18 -19.86
CA LYS A 256 -8.18 15.46 -19.43
C LYS A 256 -8.20 16.05 -18.04
N LEU A 257 -7.35 15.54 -17.16
CA LEU A 257 -7.27 16.00 -15.76
C LEU A 257 -5.87 15.73 -15.18
N ALA A 258 -5.48 16.48 -14.16
CA ALA A 258 -4.20 16.26 -13.46
C ALA A 258 -4.36 15.20 -12.35
N VAL A 259 -3.42 14.25 -12.28
CA VAL A 259 -3.44 13.20 -11.25
C VAL A 259 -3.19 13.81 -9.86
N PRO A 260 -4.03 13.55 -8.85
CA PRO A 260 -3.81 14.04 -7.50
C PRO A 260 -2.46 13.59 -6.90
N ALA A 261 -1.87 14.45 -6.07
CA ALA A 261 -0.58 14.20 -5.40
C ALA A 261 -0.58 12.94 -4.50
N THR A 262 -1.72 12.58 -3.92
CA THR A 262 -1.86 11.45 -3.00
C THR A 262 -2.42 10.18 -3.66
N THR A 263 -2.44 10.13 -5.00
CA THR A 263 -2.97 8.99 -5.76
C THR A 263 -2.17 7.72 -5.47
N LEU A 264 -2.86 6.63 -5.13
CA LEU A 264 -2.29 5.30 -5.13
C LEU A 264 -2.58 4.58 -6.45
N LYS A 265 -1.79 3.55 -6.76
CA LYS A 265 -2.04 2.67 -7.91
C LYS A 265 -3.45 2.04 -7.85
N GLY A 266 -4.06 1.81 -9.00
CA GLY A 266 -5.33 1.10 -9.11
C GLY A 266 -6.23 1.61 -10.21
N LYS A 267 -7.41 0.99 -10.36
CA LYS A 267 -8.44 1.42 -11.32
C LYS A 267 -9.05 2.75 -10.88
N LEU A 268 -9.44 3.57 -11.84
CA LEU A 268 -10.18 4.80 -11.56
C LEU A 268 -11.67 4.49 -11.55
N THR A 269 -12.40 5.15 -10.65
CA THR A 269 -13.86 5.09 -10.59
C THR A 269 -14.43 6.42 -11.07
N LEU A 270 -15.10 6.41 -12.20
CA LEU A 270 -15.77 7.58 -12.76
C LEU A 270 -17.19 7.64 -12.22
N LYS A 271 -17.53 8.78 -11.63
CA LYS A 271 -18.84 9.08 -11.05
C LYS A 271 -19.69 9.85 -12.05
N GLN A 272 -20.99 9.59 -12.05
CA GLN A 272 -22.01 10.33 -12.78
C GLN A 272 -23.16 10.71 -11.82
N GLN A 273 -24.22 11.35 -12.32
CA GLN A 273 -25.39 11.65 -11.48
C GLN A 273 -26.20 10.39 -11.14
N SER A 274 -26.29 9.45 -12.07
CA SER A 274 -26.79 8.10 -11.81
C SER A 274 -25.93 7.42 -10.73
N PRO A 275 -26.51 6.60 -9.83
CA PRO A 275 -25.75 5.90 -8.79
C PRO A 275 -24.84 4.78 -9.33
N VAL A 276 -24.83 4.55 -10.64
CA VAL A 276 -23.99 3.54 -11.30
C VAL A 276 -22.59 4.09 -11.54
N ASP A 277 -21.60 3.50 -10.88
CA ASP A 277 -20.19 3.80 -11.06
C ASP A 277 -19.58 3.11 -12.28
N ILE A 278 -18.65 3.78 -12.97
CA ILE A 278 -17.90 3.22 -14.10
C ILE A 278 -16.44 3.02 -13.67
N GLN A 279 -15.87 1.85 -13.93
CA GLN A 279 -14.44 1.60 -13.68
C GLN A 279 -13.63 1.59 -14.98
N THR A 280 -12.39 2.05 -14.89
CA THR A 280 -11.42 1.90 -15.99
C THR A 280 -11.07 0.42 -16.21
N PRO A 281 -10.80 -0.01 -17.46
CA PRO A 281 -10.46 -1.41 -17.74
C PRO A 281 -9.14 -1.82 -17.08
N ASN A 282 -8.15 -0.94 -17.13
CA ASN A 282 -6.80 -1.14 -16.60
C ASN A 282 -6.53 -0.27 -15.37
N GLU A 283 -5.56 -0.69 -14.55
CA GLU A 283 -5.04 0.08 -13.42
C GLU A 283 -4.12 1.21 -13.89
N LEU A 284 -4.20 2.36 -13.21
CA LEU A 284 -3.21 3.41 -13.32
C LEU A 284 -2.02 3.06 -12.41
N VAL A 285 -0.82 3.05 -12.99
CA VAL A 285 0.43 2.89 -12.24
C VAL A 285 1.01 4.27 -11.90
N ILE A 286 1.45 4.43 -10.65
CA ILE A 286 2.17 5.62 -10.21
C ILE A 286 3.67 5.34 -10.29
N ILE A 287 4.37 6.19 -11.03
CA ILE A 287 5.82 6.15 -11.16
C ILE A 287 6.45 6.62 -9.85
N LEU A 288 7.32 5.78 -9.29
CA LEU A 288 8.02 6.02 -8.03
C LEU A 288 9.54 5.92 -8.24
N PRO A 289 10.35 6.64 -7.44
CA PRO A 289 11.80 6.53 -7.47
C PRO A 289 12.29 5.11 -7.24
N ILE A 290 13.30 4.69 -8.02
CA ILE A 290 14.00 3.43 -7.81
C ILE A 290 15.49 3.72 -7.90
N GLY A 291 16.24 3.35 -6.86
CA GLY A 291 17.69 3.28 -6.87
C GLY A 291 18.17 1.95 -7.43
N THR A 292 19.26 1.98 -8.19
CA THR A 292 19.93 0.79 -8.74
C THR A 292 21.28 0.55 -8.09
N THR A 293 22.04 1.61 -7.78
CA THR A 293 23.36 1.51 -7.16
C THR A 293 23.59 2.67 -6.18
N ALA A 294 24.38 2.43 -5.14
CA ALA A 294 24.87 3.45 -4.23
C ALA A 294 26.40 3.29 -4.09
N THR A 295 27.15 4.35 -4.42
CA THR A 295 28.63 4.34 -4.44
C THR A 295 29.20 5.60 -3.79
N PRO A 296 30.32 5.51 -3.06
CA PRO A 296 31.16 4.33 -2.86
C PRO A 296 30.53 3.29 -1.91
N SER A 297 31.02 2.05 -1.96
CA SER A 297 30.66 0.98 -1.03
C SER A 297 31.95 0.27 -0.59
N PRO A 298 32.44 0.50 0.65
CA PRO A 298 31.81 1.29 1.71
C PRO A 298 31.89 2.83 1.48
N ALA A 299 30.95 3.57 2.06
CA ALA A 299 30.95 5.02 2.19
C ALA A 299 31.22 5.42 3.63
N ILE A 300 32.14 6.35 3.83
CA ILE A 300 32.67 6.78 5.13
C ILE A 300 31.77 7.89 5.70
N PRO A 301 31.09 7.68 6.84
CA PRO A 301 30.30 8.72 7.50
C PRO A 301 31.12 9.97 7.82
N GLY A 302 30.54 11.16 7.63
CA GLY A 302 31.18 12.45 7.84
C GLY A 302 32.13 12.90 6.72
N THR A 303 32.51 12.01 5.80
CA THR A 303 33.53 12.29 4.77
C THR A 303 33.06 12.01 3.35
N SER A 304 32.41 10.87 3.10
CA SER A 304 32.02 10.45 1.76
C SER A 304 30.75 11.14 1.26
N ASP A 305 30.72 11.38 -0.05
CA ASP A 305 29.49 11.66 -0.79
C ASP A 305 28.98 10.38 -1.42
N LEU A 306 27.78 9.98 -1.02
CA LEU A 306 27.09 8.85 -1.62
C LEU A 306 26.38 9.29 -2.89
N THR A 307 26.81 8.72 -4.00
CA THR A 307 26.14 8.82 -5.29
C THR A 307 25.16 7.65 -5.44
N ILE A 308 23.88 7.98 -5.48
CA ILE A 308 22.79 7.04 -5.74
C ILE A 308 22.37 7.21 -7.20
N SER A 309 22.45 6.14 -8.00
CA SER A 309 21.95 6.12 -9.38
C SER A 309 20.65 5.34 -9.46
N GLY A 310 19.79 5.69 -10.42
CA GLY A 310 18.46 5.08 -10.52
C GLY A 310 17.55 5.73 -11.57
N THR A 311 16.24 5.63 -11.35
CA THR A 311 15.18 6.25 -12.15
C THR A 311 14.24 7.08 -11.28
N ASP A 312 13.72 8.16 -11.85
CA ASP A 312 12.77 9.09 -11.22
C ASP A 312 13.23 9.64 -9.86
N LEU A 313 14.55 9.76 -9.68
CA LEU A 313 15.17 10.24 -8.46
C LEU A 313 14.94 11.74 -8.21
N ASP A 314 14.49 12.49 -9.22
CA ASP A 314 14.08 13.89 -9.11
C ASP A 314 12.80 14.06 -8.27
N LEU A 315 12.04 12.98 -8.05
CA LEU A 315 10.84 13.02 -7.21
C LEU A 315 11.13 12.93 -5.71
N VAL A 316 12.36 12.57 -5.31
CA VAL A 316 12.74 12.37 -3.90
C VAL A 316 12.83 13.73 -3.20
N ALA A 317 11.99 13.96 -2.19
CA ALA A 317 12.07 15.14 -1.31
C ALA A 317 12.96 14.88 -0.09
N GLU A 318 13.10 13.63 0.31
CA GLU A 318 13.83 13.24 1.51
C GLU A 318 14.37 11.81 1.34
N LEU A 319 15.60 11.57 1.81
CA LEU A 319 16.17 10.23 1.96
C LEU A 319 16.20 9.83 3.44
N GLY A 320 15.86 8.60 3.76
CA GLY A 320 16.11 8.01 5.07
C GLY A 320 17.37 7.16 5.05
N LEU A 321 18.36 7.55 5.85
CA LEU A 321 19.60 6.80 6.06
C LEU A 321 19.51 5.96 7.35
N PRO A 322 19.98 4.70 7.35
CA PRO A 322 19.89 3.83 8.51
C PRO A 322 20.52 4.43 9.76
N VAL A 323 19.80 4.36 10.88
CA VAL A 323 20.14 4.91 12.22
C VAL A 323 20.20 6.44 12.29
N TYR A 324 20.71 7.12 11.26
CA TYR A 324 20.78 8.58 11.22
C TYR A 324 19.39 9.25 11.15
N GLY A 325 18.51 8.73 10.29
CA GLY A 325 17.19 9.30 10.02
C GLY A 325 17.11 10.04 8.68
N SER A 326 16.34 11.13 8.64
CA SER A 326 15.97 11.83 7.40
C SER A 326 17.00 12.87 6.94
N VAL A 327 17.30 12.91 5.64
CA VAL A 327 18.05 13.96 4.94
C VAL A 327 17.15 14.60 3.89
N GLN A 328 16.88 15.90 4.03
CA GLN A 328 16.03 16.66 3.11
C GLN A 328 16.75 16.93 1.77
N ALA A 329 15.99 17.05 0.68
CA ALA A 329 16.53 17.31 -0.65
C ALA A 329 17.33 18.64 -0.75
N SER A 330 16.99 19.62 0.07
CA SER A 330 17.76 20.88 0.19
C SER A 330 19.19 20.68 0.72
N ALA A 331 19.47 19.54 1.36
CA ALA A 331 20.81 19.15 1.83
C ALA A 331 21.53 18.22 0.84
N PHE A 332 20.91 17.84 -0.28
CA PHE A 332 21.59 17.08 -1.33
C PHE A 332 22.61 17.98 -2.04
N LYS A 333 23.74 17.40 -2.44
CA LYS A 333 24.75 18.11 -3.22
C LYS A 333 24.31 18.29 -4.67
N SER A 334 23.62 17.29 -5.21
CA SER A 334 22.97 17.38 -6.51
C SER A 334 21.82 16.37 -6.62
N GLN A 335 20.86 16.66 -7.49
CA GLN A 335 19.71 15.80 -7.75
C GLN A 335 19.27 15.95 -9.21
N SER A 336 18.96 14.82 -9.83
CA SER A 336 18.41 14.70 -11.19
C SER A 336 17.52 13.46 -11.27
N ALA A 337 16.85 13.25 -12.39
CA ALA A 337 16.00 12.07 -12.58
C ALA A 337 16.75 10.73 -12.47
N THR A 338 18.06 10.71 -12.70
CA THR A 338 18.86 9.48 -12.73
C THR A 338 19.92 9.40 -11.63
N GLN A 339 20.10 10.45 -10.83
CA GLN A 339 21.16 10.51 -9.83
C GLN A 339 20.82 11.46 -8.67
N ILE A 340 21.13 11.04 -7.45
CA ILE A 340 21.23 11.89 -6.25
C ILE A 340 22.65 11.79 -5.71
N VAL A 341 23.26 12.91 -5.34
CA VAL A 341 24.52 12.94 -4.59
C VAL A 341 24.23 13.56 -3.22
N VAL A 342 24.52 12.82 -2.15
CA VAL A 342 24.24 13.23 -0.76
C VAL A 342 25.44 12.94 0.12
N ALA A 343 25.80 13.85 1.02
CA ALA A 343 26.83 13.58 2.02
C ALA A 343 26.33 12.49 2.99
N VAL A 344 27.19 11.54 3.36
CA VAL A 344 26.85 10.53 4.38
C VAL A 344 27.10 11.12 5.76
N PRO A 345 26.10 11.39 6.61
CA PRO A 345 26.32 12.01 7.91
C PRO A 345 26.94 11.04 8.93
N VAL A 346 27.69 11.58 9.89
CA VAL A 346 28.21 10.83 11.05
C VAL A 346 27.06 10.12 11.77
N GLY A 347 27.27 8.84 12.14
CA GLY A 347 26.26 8.01 12.79
C GLY A 347 25.41 7.15 11.84
N THR A 348 25.52 7.36 10.52
CA THR A 348 24.92 6.45 9.53
C THR A 348 25.49 5.04 9.68
N LYS A 349 24.63 4.02 9.65
CA LYS A 349 25.02 2.61 9.65
C LYS A 349 24.70 1.96 8.31
N SER A 350 25.28 0.77 8.06
CA SER A 350 24.96 -0.02 6.87
C SER A 350 23.49 -0.40 6.88
N GLY A 351 22.83 -0.33 5.72
CA GLY A 351 21.42 -0.72 5.60
C GLY A 351 20.72 -0.11 4.40
N GLY A 352 19.45 -0.46 4.22
CA GLY A 352 18.60 0.02 3.14
C GLY A 352 18.29 1.50 3.24
N ILE A 353 18.35 2.21 2.11
CA ILE A 353 17.99 3.62 2.00
C ILE A 353 16.49 3.71 1.72
N THR A 354 15.77 4.52 2.49
CA THR A 354 14.36 4.84 2.23
C THR A 354 14.25 6.22 1.58
N TYR A 355 13.07 6.54 1.05
CA TYR A 355 12.78 7.85 0.51
C TYR A 355 11.38 8.31 0.88
N THR A 356 11.15 9.62 0.84
CA THR A 356 9.84 10.27 0.75
C THR A 356 9.84 11.18 -0.47
N THR A 357 8.80 11.12 -1.29
CA THR A 357 8.66 11.97 -2.48
C THR A 357 8.15 13.36 -2.14
N ILE A 358 8.24 14.30 -3.08
CA ILE A 358 7.64 15.65 -3.01
C ILE A 358 6.11 15.64 -2.79
N HIS A 359 5.46 14.49 -2.92
CA HIS A 359 4.03 14.29 -2.70
C HIS A 359 3.70 13.39 -1.51
N GLY A 360 4.68 13.11 -0.65
CA GLY A 360 4.47 12.41 0.63
C GLY A 360 4.36 10.89 0.52
N PHE A 361 4.66 10.29 -0.65
CA PHE A 361 4.81 8.83 -0.76
C PHE A 361 6.17 8.39 -0.24
N SER A 362 6.21 7.40 0.65
CA SER A 362 7.45 6.83 1.19
C SER A 362 7.62 5.36 0.85
N GLY A 363 8.87 4.95 0.68
CA GLY A 363 9.22 3.57 0.33
C GLY A 363 10.69 3.25 0.53
N ASN A 364 11.06 2.01 0.20
CA ASN A 364 12.47 1.62 0.10
C ASN A 364 12.97 1.98 -1.30
N LEU A 365 14.14 2.63 -1.37
CA LEU A 365 14.73 3.03 -2.65
C LEU A 365 15.35 1.84 -3.41
N GLY A 366 15.52 0.68 -2.77
CA GLY A 366 16.06 -0.53 -3.40
C GLY A 366 17.59 -0.61 -3.39
N VAL A 367 18.28 0.34 -2.74
CA VAL A 367 19.73 0.37 -2.59
C VAL A 367 20.10 0.46 -1.11
N THR A 368 21.31 0.01 -0.78
CA THR A 368 21.87 0.06 0.56
C THR A 368 23.06 1.02 0.61
N VAL A 369 23.17 1.80 1.68
CA VAL A 369 24.45 2.39 2.06
C VAL A 369 25.21 1.34 2.86
N ARG A 370 26.48 1.10 2.51
CA ARG A 370 27.40 0.28 3.30
C ARG A 370 28.42 1.23 3.93
N VAL A 371 28.55 1.21 5.24
CA VAL A 371 29.62 1.95 5.95
C VAL A 371 30.68 0.95 6.42
N PRO A 372 31.93 1.38 6.67
CA PRO A 372 32.93 0.50 7.27
C PRO A 372 32.43 -0.09 8.59
N ALA A 373 32.69 -1.38 8.83
CA ALA A 373 32.45 -1.98 10.14
C ALA A 373 33.31 -1.24 11.19
N PRO A 374 32.89 -1.13 12.46
CA PRO A 374 33.62 -0.38 13.49
C PRO A 374 35.05 -0.90 13.81
N GLY A 375 35.51 -1.94 13.11
CA GLY A 375 36.75 -2.64 13.38
C GLY A 375 36.72 -3.40 14.71
N PRO A 376 37.76 -4.20 14.99
CA PRO A 376 37.89 -4.89 16.27
C PRO A 376 38.20 -3.89 17.41
N ALA A 377 37.84 -4.26 18.65
CA ALA A 377 38.05 -3.41 19.82
C ALA A 377 39.54 -2.99 19.99
N PRO A 378 39.82 -1.83 20.62
CA PRO A 378 41.19 -1.37 20.86
C PRO A 378 42.05 -2.41 21.57
N LEU A 379 43.35 -2.41 21.28
CA LEU A 379 44.31 -3.29 21.94
C LEU A 379 44.48 -2.88 23.42
N PRO A 380 44.77 -3.83 24.33
CA PRO A 380 45.03 -3.53 25.74
C PRO A 380 46.12 -2.48 25.95
N ILE A 381 47.14 -2.48 25.09
CA ILE A 381 48.18 -1.46 25.04
C ILE A 381 48.31 -0.98 23.60
N THR A 382 48.07 0.30 23.36
CA THR A 382 48.13 0.90 22.02
C THR A 382 49.42 1.72 21.84
N LEU A 383 50.07 1.54 20.70
CA LEU A 383 51.12 2.43 20.18
C LEU A 383 50.58 3.42 19.15
N TYR A 384 49.60 3.00 18.34
CA TYR A 384 48.84 3.85 17.43
C TYR A 384 47.43 3.25 17.21
N ASP A 385 46.40 4.05 17.48
CA ASP A 385 44.98 3.80 17.16
C ASP A 385 44.30 5.16 17.21
N GLU A 386 43.88 5.69 16.05
CA GLU A 386 43.49 7.09 15.80
C GLU A 386 44.58 8.15 16.04
N THR A 387 45.44 7.93 17.04
CA THR A 387 46.48 8.84 17.51
C THR A 387 47.71 8.05 17.96
N ILE A 388 48.88 8.69 17.90
CA ILE A 388 50.12 8.12 18.42
C ILE A 388 50.08 8.12 19.95
N ALA A 389 50.59 7.05 20.58
CA ALA A 389 50.69 6.93 22.03
C ALA A 389 51.38 8.13 22.71
N PRO A 390 51.02 8.46 23.96
CA PRO A 390 51.45 9.69 24.63
C PRO A 390 52.96 9.95 24.60
N GLY A 391 53.35 11.18 24.25
CA GLY A 391 54.74 11.61 24.09
C GLY A 391 55.35 11.28 22.73
N GLY A 392 54.73 10.37 21.97
CA GLY A 392 55.20 9.98 20.66
C GLY A 392 54.93 11.02 19.58
N GLY A 393 55.82 11.05 18.58
CA GLY A 393 55.64 11.82 17.35
C GLY A 393 55.89 10.96 16.12
N ASN A 394 55.42 11.44 14.97
CA ASN A 394 55.69 10.82 13.67
C ASN A 394 57.19 10.94 13.34
N TRP A 395 57.91 9.83 13.37
CA TRP A 395 59.33 9.67 13.05
C TRP A 395 59.52 8.83 11.78
N SER A 396 58.54 8.83 10.88
CA SER A 396 58.64 8.15 9.59
C SER A 396 59.74 8.76 8.74
N TRP A 397 60.37 7.97 7.87
CA TRP A 397 61.50 8.41 7.04
C TRP A 397 61.37 7.93 5.58
N ASN A 398 62.08 8.61 4.68
CA ASN A 398 61.99 8.43 3.23
C ASN A 398 60.54 8.38 2.73
N ALA A 399 59.67 9.19 3.35
CA ALA A 399 58.25 9.25 3.05
C ALA A 399 57.99 10.26 1.93
N VAL A 400 57.21 9.88 0.93
CA VAL A 400 56.50 10.81 0.05
C VAL A 400 55.28 11.38 0.79
N VAL A 401 54.55 10.49 1.47
CA VAL A 401 53.41 10.83 2.34
C VAL A 401 53.58 10.12 3.67
N SER A 402 53.30 10.82 4.77
CA SER A 402 53.09 10.22 6.08
C SER A 402 52.04 11.03 6.83
N ASP A 403 50.80 10.59 6.73
CA ASP A 403 49.64 11.21 7.36
C ASP A 403 49.08 10.28 8.44
N VAL A 404 49.18 10.72 9.69
CA VAL A 404 48.75 9.95 10.89
C VAL A 404 47.24 10.00 11.14
N ALA A 405 46.49 10.79 10.37
CA ALA A 405 45.06 11.03 10.57
C ALA A 405 44.29 10.89 9.24
N SER A 406 44.69 9.92 8.41
CA SER A 406 44.09 9.73 7.10
C SER A 406 42.70 9.10 7.22
N THR A 407 41.71 9.74 6.63
CA THR A 407 40.33 9.23 6.52
C THR A 407 40.11 8.41 5.24
N GLU A 408 41.15 8.17 4.42
CA GLU A 408 40.98 7.50 3.12
C GLU A 408 40.73 5.99 3.23
N GLN A 409 41.35 5.35 4.22
CA GLN A 409 41.26 3.93 4.49
C GLN A 409 41.58 3.73 5.98
N PHE A 410 40.83 2.89 6.69
CA PHE A 410 41.05 2.59 8.11
C PHE A 410 40.48 1.20 8.47
N TYR A 411 41.07 0.55 9.46
CA TYR A 411 40.74 -0.80 9.91
C TYR A 411 39.73 -0.78 11.06
N SER A 412 39.89 0.19 11.95
CA SER A 412 39.02 0.49 13.09
C SER A 412 38.87 2.00 13.24
N GLY A 413 37.85 2.45 13.97
CA GLY A 413 37.68 3.88 14.25
C GLY A 413 37.33 4.73 13.02
N ASP A 414 37.93 5.91 12.92
CA ASP A 414 37.65 6.95 11.94
C ASP A 414 38.88 7.32 11.07
N VAL A 415 40.11 7.02 11.51
CA VAL A 415 41.35 7.32 10.76
C VAL A 415 42.40 6.22 10.84
N SER A 416 43.30 6.15 9.86
CA SER A 416 44.52 5.36 9.96
C SER A 416 45.75 6.11 9.46
N TRP A 417 46.92 5.48 9.60
CA TRP A 417 48.17 6.08 9.21
C TRP A 417 48.52 5.74 7.77
N LYS A 418 48.33 6.69 6.86
CA LYS A 418 48.71 6.61 5.45
C LYS A 418 50.20 6.86 5.28
N PHE A 419 50.89 5.97 4.58
CA PHE A 419 52.32 6.09 4.27
C PHE A 419 52.63 5.72 2.83
N GLU A 420 53.51 6.49 2.18
CA GLU A 420 54.03 6.23 0.85
C GLU A 420 55.54 6.46 0.83
N THR A 421 56.31 5.62 0.13
CA THR A 421 57.75 5.79 -0.06
C THR A 421 58.17 5.48 -1.50
N THR A 422 59.24 6.15 -1.97
CA THR A 422 59.86 5.86 -3.26
C THR A 422 60.99 4.83 -3.22
N SER A 423 61.57 4.58 -2.05
CA SER A 423 62.56 3.53 -1.81
C SER A 423 62.97 3.47 -0.34
N GLY A 424 62.86 2.30 0.29
CA GLY A 424 63.49 1.99 1.58
C GLY A 424 63.03 2.85 2.76
N GLY A 425 61.81 3.41 2.69
CA GLY A 425 61.18 4.15 3.77
C GLY A 425 60.46 3.28 4.78
N GLY A 426 60.08 3.90 5.88
CA GLY A 426 59.25 3.26 6.89
C GLY A 426 58.40 4.24 7.66
N LEU A 427 57.22 3.74 8.03
CA LEU A 427 56.31 4.39 8.95
C LEU A 427 56.83 4.15 10.37
N SER A 428 56.87 5.19 11.21
CA SER A 428 57.35 5.02 12.59
C SER A 428 56.80 6.09 13.52
N ALA A 429 56.48 5.70 14.74
CA ALA A 429 56.32 6.60 15.87
C ALA A 429 57.44 6.37 16.87
N GLY A 430 58.07 7.46 17.35
CA GLY A 430 59.08 7.41 18.40
C GLY A 430 58.96 8.58 19.37
N GLY A 431 59.73 8.53 20.46
CA GLY A 431 59.57 9.44 21.59
C GLY A 431 58.40 9.10 22.50
N ILE A 432 57.76 7.94 22.29
CA ILE A 432 56.64 7.47 23.10
C ILE A 432 57.10 7.37 24.55
N THR A 433 56.29 7.86 25.47
CA THR A 433 56.51 7.72 26.92
C THR A 433 56.63 6.23 27.23
N ALA A 434 57.73 5.80 27.84
CA ALA A 434 58.08 4.39 27.97
C ALA A 434 56.91 3.53 28.50
N ILE A 435 56.56 2.50 27.74
CA ILE A 435 55.46 1.58 28.05
C ILE A 435 56.03 0.19 28.39
N ASN A 436 55.58 -0.39 29.50
CA ASN A 436 55.91 -1.78 29.84
C ASN A 436 54.92 -2.74 29.17
N VAL A 437 55.43 -3.62 28.32
CA VAL A 437 54.64 -4.63 27.58
C VAL A 437 55.07 -6.07 27.91
N SER A 438 55.93 -6.25 28.93
CA SER A 438 56.45 -7.58 29.31
C SER A 438 55.38 -8.59 29.73
N GLY A 439 54.19 -8.12 30.12
CA GLY A 439 53.03 -8.96 30.42
C GLY A 439 52.15 -9.31 29.21
N GLN A 440 52.47 -8.80 28.02
CA GLN A 440 51.77 -9.10 26.77
C GLN A 440 52.41 -10.29 26.05
N GLN A 441 51.74 -10.85 25.03
CA GLN A 441 52.23 -12.03 24.31
C GLN A 441 52.58 -11.73 22.85
N VAL A 442 51.86 -10.81 22.20
CA VAL A 442 52.06 -10.48 20.79
C VAL A 442 52.15 -8.98 20.56
N PHE A 443 52.91 -8.60 19.54
CA PHE A 443 52.84 -7.31 18.88
C PHE A 443 51.84 -7.41 17.73
N THR A 444 50.74 -6.65 17.82
CA THR A 444 49.60 -6.69 16.89
C THR A 444 49.49 -5.40 16.11
N PHE A 445 49.19 -5.51 14.83
CA PHE A 445 48.94 -4.35 13.96
C PHE A 445 48.18 -4.78 12.71
N ALA A 446 47.38 -3.89 12.14
CA ALA A 446 46.72 -4.09 10.86
C ALA A 446 47.41 -3.27 9.77
N LEU A 447 47.57 -3.86 8.58
CA LEU A 447 48.07 -3.16 7.39
C LEU A 447 47.11 -3.37 6.21
N TYR A 448 46.95 -2.32 5.41
CA TYR A 448 46.31 -2.39 4.09
C TYR A 448 47.34 -2.09 3.01
N GLY A 449 47.46 -2.99 2.04
CA GLY A 449 48.29 -2.80 0.86
C GLY A 449 47.53 -2.09 -0.28
N GLY A 450 47.98 -0.91 -0.69
CA GLY A 450 47.50 -0.27 -1.93
C GLY A 450 48.00 -0.97 -3.20
N PRO A 451 47.64 -0.48 -4.40
CA PRO A 451 48.05 -1.11 -5.66
C PRO A 451 49.55 -1.36 -5.79
N GLY A 452 49.96 -2.56 -6.20
CA GLY A 452 51.36 -2.96 -6.39
C GLY A 452 52.08 -3.50 -5.14
N THR A 453 51.35 -3.71 -4.03
CA THR A 453 51.92 -4.17 -2.74
C THR A 453 51.81 -5.68 -2.52
N ASN A 454 51.08 -6.41 -3.37
CA ASN A 454 50.84 -7.83 -3.13
C ASN A 454 52.14 -8.63 -3.05
N GLY A 455 52.34 -9.37 -1.95
CA GLY A 455 53.53 -10.19 -1.74
C GLY A 455 54.78 -9.41 -1.30
N ARG A 456 54.67 -8.10 -1.05
CA ARG A 456 55.79 -7.27 -0.53
C ARG A 456 55.92 -7.43 0.97
N GLU A 457 57.15 -7.27 1.48
CA GLU A 457 57.43 -7.45 2.90
C GLU A 457 57.44 -6.12 3.66
N VAL A 458 56.91 -6.16 4.88
CA VAL A 458 57.01 -5.11 5.87
C VAL A 458 57.70 -5.66 7.10
N ALA A 459 58.86 -5.08 7.45
CA ALA A 459 59.61 -5.41 8.66
C ALA A 459 59.06 -4.61 9.85
N ALA A 460 58.53 -5.33 10.83
CA ALA A 460 58.02 -4.82 12.10
C ALA A 460 59.12 -4.79 13.16
N ILE A 461 59.48 -3.60 13.62
CA ILE A 461 60.62 -3.33 14.50
C ILE A 461 60.15 -2.59 15.75
N LEU A 462 60.70 -2.97 16.91
CA LEU A 462 60.45 -2.33 18.19
C LEU A 462 61.75 -1.69 18.70
N ASN A 463 61.65 -0.50 19.31
CA ASN A 463 62.77 0.22 19.94
C ASN A 463 64.01 0.41 19.07
N ASP A 464 63.83 0.56 17.75
CA ASP A 464 64.95 0.71 16.80
C ASP A 464 65.93 -0.48 16.79
N ASN A 465 65.49 -1.65 17.29
CA ASN A 465 66.30 -2.86 17.32
C ASN A 465 66.22 -3.60 15.98
N TRP A 466 66.99 -3.13 15.01
CA TRP A 466 67.06 -3.69 13.66
C TRP A 466 67.60 -5.12 13.59
N GLY A 467 68.15 -5.68 14.68
CA GLY A 467 68.58 -7.08 14.75
C GLY A 467 67.44 -8.07 15.02
N ASP A 468 66.33 -7.59 15.59
CA ASP A 468 65.16 -8.37 16.00
C ASP A 468 63.92 -8.09 15.14
N TYR A 469 64.09 -7.62 13.91
CA TYR A 469 62.93 -7.32 13.06
C TYR A 469 62.20 -8.59 12.63
N ASN A 470 60.89 -8.48 12.42
CA ASN A 470 60.07 -9.58 11.96
C ASN A 470 59.28 -9.15 10.72
N ALA A 471 59.45 -9.85 9.61
CA ALA A 471 58.78 -9.54 8.36
C ALA A 471 57.38 -10.15 8.29
N VAL A 472 56.43 -9.39 7.74
CA VAL A 472 55.10 -9.84 7.35
C VAL A 472 54.86 -9.51 5.87
N VAL A 473 53.98 -10.25 5.21
CA VAL A 473 53.71 -10.11 3.78
C VAL A 473 52.41 -9.34 3.57
N LEU A 474 52.47 -8.23 2.85
CA LEU A 474 51.31 -7.42 2.50
C LEU A 474 50.40 -8.13 1.51
N GLU A 475 49.11 -8.00 1.74
CA GLU A 475 48.06 -8.41 0.82
C GLU A 475 47.41 -7.17 0.21
N GLU A 476 47.40 -7.09 -1.12
CA GLU A 476 46.86 -5.94 -1.84
C GLU A 476 45.34 -5.91 -1.79
N GLY A 477 44.77 -4.71 -1.60
CA GLY A 477 43.33 -4.48 -1.70
C GLY A 477 42.52 -4.91 -0.47
N LYS A 478 43.16 -5.37 0.61
CA LYS A 478 42.49 -5.75 1.85
C LYS A 478 43.30 -5.41 3.09
N TRP A 479 42.60 -5.18 4.19
CA TRP A 479 43.21 -5.09 5.51
C TRP A 479 43.59 -6.49 5.99
N THR A 480 44.78 -6.61 6.55
CA THR A 480 45.28 -7.84 7.16
C THR A 480 45.83 -7.50 8.54
N GLU A 481 45.35 -8.21 9.56
CA GLU A 481 45.90 -8.12 10.91
C GLU A 481 47.03 -9.13 11.08
N TYR A 482 48.15 -8.65 11.63
CA TYR A 482 49.31 -9.46 11.95
C TYR A 482 49.51 -9.48 13.46
N GLN A 483 49.91 -10.64 13.97
CA GLN A 483 50.28 -10.84 15.35
C GLN A 483 51.64 -11.53 15.40
N ILE A 484 52.64 -10.85 15.96
CA ILE A 484 54.00 -11.36 16.06
C ILE A 484 54.27 -11.72 17.52
N PRO A 485 54.54 -13.00 17.86
CA PRO A 485 54.89 -13.39 19.22
C PRO A 485 56.08 -12.57 19.75
N LEU A 486 55.97 -12.04 20.97
CA LEU A 486 57.02 -11.25 21.60
C LEU A 486 58.30 -12.06 21.85
N SER A 487 58.19 -13.39 21.89
CA SER A 487 59.35 -14.30 21.90
C SER A 487 60.25 -14.17 20.66
N ARG A 488 59.76 -13.56 19.57
CA ARG A 488 60.53 -13.24 18.36
C ARG A 488 61.29 -11.91 18.45
N TYR A 489 61.25 -11.23 19.60
CA TYR A 489 62.03 -10.03 19.90
C TYR A 489 62.98 -10.26 21.11
N PRO A 490 63.90 -11.25 21.04
CA PRO A 490 64.63 -11.78 22.20
C PRO A 490 65.59 -10.78 22.86
N THR A 491 66.04 -9.75 22.14
CA THR A 491 66.99 -8.74 22.64
C THR A 491 66.33 -7.37 22.87
N THR A 492 65.04 -7.23 22.57
CA THR A 492 64.28 -5.98 22.76
C THR A 492 63.86 -5.82 24.23
N ASN A 493 64.13 -4.67 24.83
CA ASN A 493 63.69 -4.37 26.20
C ASN A 493 62.17 -4.09 26.28
N LEU A 494 61.39 -5.14 26.51
CA LEU A 494 59.92 -5.09 26.59
C LEU A 494 59.39 -4.30 27.80
N ASN A 495 60.22 -3.93 28.78
CA ASN A 495 59.78 -3.10 29.90
C ASN A 495 59.69 -1.61 29.53
N GLN A 496 60.28 -1.20 28.40
CA GLN A 496 60.41 0.19 27.99
C GLN A 496 60.27 0.33 26.48
N ILE A 497 59.08 0.10 25.94
CA ILE A 497 58.78 0.40 24.54
C ILE A 497 58.58 1.91 24.39
N VAL A 498 59.40 2.53 23.54
CA VAL A 498 59.38 3.98 23.23
C VAL A 498 59.25 4.26 21.73
N ARG A 499 59.30 3.22 20.90
CA ARG A 499 59.26 3.33 19.44
C ARG A 499 58.77 2.04 18.78
N PHE A 500 58.05 2.18 17.68
CA PHE A 500 57.87 1.12 16.67
C PHE A 500 58.19 1.63 15.27
N ALA A 501 58.51 0.72 14.35
CA ALA A 501 58.66 1.04 12.94
C ALA A 501 58.18 -0.11 12.05
N PHE A 502 57.58 0.26 10.92
CA PHE A 502 57.24 -0.62 9.82
C PHE A 502 58.07 -0.20 8.60
N LYS A 503 59.18 -0.89 8.36
CA LYS A 503 60.02 -0.65 7.18
C LYS A 503 59.47 -1.43 6.01
N VAL A 504 59.23 -0.74 4.89
CA VAL A 504 58.64 -1.32 3.70
C VAL A 504 59.74 -1.63 2.69
N GLU A 505 59.82 -2.87 2.21
CA GLU A 505 60.85 -3.31 1.26
C GLU A 505 60.28 -3.57 -0.13
N GLY A 506 61.02 -3.16 -1.18
CA GLY A 506 60.66 -3.46 -2.57
C GLY A 506 59.42 -2.73 -3.10
N ILE A 507 58.98 -1.66 -2.45
CA ILE A 507 57.89 -0.77 -2.87
C ILE A 507 58.46 0.59 -3.28
N SER A 508 58.05 1.11 -4.44
CA SER A 508 58.60 2.34 -5.05
C SER A 508 57.59 3.47 -5.26
N SER A 509 56.29 3.21 -5.12
CA SER A 509 55.24 4.24 -5.28
C SER A 509 53.87 3.77 -4.78
N SER A 510 53.82 2.80 -3.87
CA SER A 510 52.55 2.27 -3.36
C SER A 510 52.24 2.84 -2.00
N ILE A 511 50.97 3.16 -1.78
CA ILE A 511 50.46 3.59 -0.49
C ILE A 511 50.20 2.34 0.36
N ILE A 512 50.61 2.39 1.63
CA ILE A 512 50.17 1.47 2.67
C ILE A 512 49.43 2.25 3.74
N TYR A 513 48.51 1.60 4.42
CA TYR A 513 47.86 2.14 5.61
C TYR A 513 48.17 1.23 6.80
N ALA A 514 48.41 1.82 7.97
CA ALA A 514 48.63 1.10 9.21
C ALA A 514 47.63 1.57 10.27
N ASP A 515 47.08 0.61 11.02
CA ASP A 515 46.07 0.86 12.02
C ASP A 515 46.14 -0.16 13.15
N ARG A 516 45.53 0.15 14.30
CA ARG A 516 45.44 -0.72 15.49
C ARG A 516 46.79 -1.34 15.87
N VAL A 517 47.82 -0.51 16.03
CA VAL A 517 49.19 -0.92 16.35
C VAL A 517 49.37 -0.95 17.87
N GLY A 518 49.80 -2.08 18.42
CA GLY A 518 49.94 -2.22 19.87
C GLY A 518 50.25 -3.64 20.32
N PHE A 519 49.90 -3.94 21.56
CA PHE A 519 50.17 -5.22 22.20
C PHE A 519 48.93 -5.74 22.90
N GLY A 520 48.84 -7.06 22.98
CA GLY A 520 47.78 -7.73 23.70
C GLY A 520 48.20 -9.12 24.15
N ALA A 521 47.24 -9.82 24.75
CA ALA A 521 47.24 -11.26 24.71
C ALA A 521 47.36 -11.71 23.24
N ALA A 522 47.99 -12.86 22.99
CA ALA A 522 47.86 -13.47 21.69
C ALA A 522 46.37 -13.53 21.38
N GLY A 523 45.98 -13.08 20.19
CA GLY A 523 44.71 -13.53 19.67
C GLY A 523 44.67 -15.05 19.81
N PRO A 524 43.48 -15.63 19.89
CA PRO A 524 43.40 -17.09 19.88
C PRO A 524 44.22 -17.60 18.70
N PRO A 525 45.13 -18.57 18.88
CA PRO A 525 45.92 -19.10 17.77
C PRO A 525 44.98 -19.39 16.59
N PRO A 526 45.36 -19.06 15.34
CA PRO A 526 44.59 -19.44 14.17
C PRO A 526 44.17 -20.90 14.29
N LEU A 527 42.95 -21.21 13.89
CA LEU A 527 42.52 -22.60 13.91
C LEU A 527 43.39 -23.39 12.93
N ASP A 528 43.92 -24.52 13.37
CA ASP A 528 44.66 -25.44 12.51
C ASP A 528 43.74 -26.06 11.44
N TYR A 529 42.44 -26.12 11.73
CA TYR A 529 41.43 -26.63 10.80
C TYR A 529 40.10 -25.90 10.94
N TYR A 530 39.67 -25.22 9.89
CA TYR A 530 38.43 -24.47 9.88
C TYR A 530 37.22 -25.34 9.52
N ILE A 531 36.13 -25.20 10.29
CA ILE A 531 34.78 -25.65 9.95
C ILE A 531 34.01 -24.47 9.34
N TYR A 532 34.15 -23.28 9.90
CA TYR A 532 33.57 -22.02 9.40
C TYR A 532 34.55 -20.85 9.59
N ASP A 533 34.74 -20.07 8.53
CA ASP A 533 35.46 -18.78 8.49
C ASP A 533 34.95 -18.00 7.26
N ASP A 534 34.09 -16.99 7.47
CA ASP A 534 33.26 -16.27 6.48
C ASP A 534 32.36 -17.13 5.57
N ALA A 535 32.57 -18.45 5.58
CA ALA A 535 31.86 -19.48 4.85
C ALA A 535 32.20 -20.84 5.48
N VAL A 536 31.35 -21.83 5.27
CA VAL A 536 31.62 -23.21 5.69
C VAL A 536 32.80 -23.77 4.87
N LYS A 537 33.76 -24.43 5.53
CA LYS A 537 35.03 -24.91 4.95
C LYS A 537 35.15 -26.43 4.97
N ASN A 538 36.18 -26.95 4.30
CA ASN A 538 36.68 -28.33 4.48
C ASN A 538 35.61 -29.43 4.37
N ASN A 539 34.73 -29.30 3.37
CA ASN A 539 33.62 -30.21 3.04
C ASN A 539 32.49 -30.27 4.09
N TRP A 540 32.51 -29.39 5.08
CA TRP A 540 31.35 -29.17 5.92
C TRP A 540 30.24 -28.48 5.13
N GLN A 541 29.01 -28.64 5.58
CA GLN A 541 27.79 -28.20 4.92
C GLN A 541 26.82 -27.65 5.95
N GLN A 542 26.07 -26.63 5.55
CA GLN A 542 24.93 -26.17 6.32
C GLN A 542 23.80 -27.19 6.21
N TRP A 543 23.38 -27.77 7.34
CA TRP A 543 22.22 -28.66 7.41
C TRP A 543 21.03 -27.95 8.05
N ASP A 544 19.88 -28.63 8.07
CA ASP A 544 18.64 -27.94 8.36
C ASP A 544 18.49 -27.47 9.81
N GLY A 545 19.02 -28.24 10.75
CA GLY A 545 18.80 -27.99 12.17
C GLY A 545 17.31 -28.05 12.53
N TRP A 546 16.95 -27.54 13.70
CA TRP A 546 15.55 -27.48 14.14
C TRP A 546 15.37 -26.41 15.23
N GLY A 547 14.13 -25.98 15.48
CA GLY A 547 13.84 -25.01 16.54
C GLY A 547 14.47 -23.62 16.31
N LEU A 548 14.53 -23.21 15.04
CA LEU A 548 15.10 -21.94 14.58
C LEU A 548 14.02 -21.12 13.88
N THR A 549 13.93 -19.82 14.22
CA THR A 549 13.21 -18.84 13.40
C THR A 549 14.03 -18.46 12.18
N SER A 550 15.36 -18.37 12.32
CA SER A 550 16.28 -18.12 11.22
C SER A 550 17.68 -18.66 11.52
N LYS A 551 18.42 -18.94 10.44
CA LYS A 551 19.85 -19.22 10.41
C LYS A 551 20.43 -18.56 9.16
N ASP A 552 21.46 -17.75 9.33
CA ASP A 552 22.10 -17.03 8.25
C ASP A 552 23.62 -17.17 8.39
N PHE A 553 24.23 -17.93 7.48
CA PHE A 553 25.68 -18.17 7.43
C PHE A 553 26.42 -17.12 6.61
N ALA A 554 25.71 -16.14 6.05
CA ALA A 554 26.28 -15.04 5.28
C ALA A 554 25.98 -13.68 5.95
N ASN A 555 25.64 -13.68 7.24
CA ASN A 555 25.24 -12.50 7.99
C ASN A 555 26.43 -11.56 8.22
N GLU A 556 26.22 -10.28 7.96
CA GLU A 556 27.25 -9.22 8.07
C GLU A 556 27.14 -8.41 9.38
N GLU A 557 26.19 -8.74 10.27
CA GLU A 557 26.03 -8.12 11.59
C GLU A 557 26.85 -8.87 12.65
N GLU A 558 27.36 -8.19 13.70
CA GLU A 558 28.09 -8.83 14.81
C GLU A 558 29.08 -9.89 14.29
N VAL A 559 30.11 -9.43 13.59
CA VAL A 559 31.18 -10.26 13.01
C VAL A 559 32.39 -10.18 13.93
N PHE A 560 32.95 -11.33 14.31
CA PHE A 560 34.16 -11.34 15.14
C PHE A 560 35.39 -11.08 14.28
N LYS A 561 35.49 -11.76 13.13
CA LYS A 561 36.60 -11.64 12.19
C LYS A 561 36.11 -11.83 10.76
N GLY A 562 36.74 -11.12 9.82
CA GLY A 562 36.34 -11.17 8.41
C GLY A 562 35.12 -10.31 8.12
N THR A 563 34.23 -10.81 7.28
CA THR A 563 33.05 -10.09 6.80
C THR A 563 31.73 -10.74 7.19
N LYS A 564 31.74 -11.99 7.67
CA LYS A 564 30.53 -12.78 7.91
C LYS A 564 30.61 -13.64 9.16
N SER A 565 29.57 -13.56 9.99
CA SER A 565 29.32 -14.50 11.08
C SER A 565 28.04 -15.30 10.82
N ILE A 566 27.86 -16.41 11.54
CA ILE A 566 26.61 -17.18 11.52
C ILE A 566 25.64 -16.54 12.52
N LYS A 567 24.55 -15.94 12.04
CA LYS A 567 23.44 -15.46 12.89
C LYS A 567 22.38 -16.53 13.04
N VAL A 568 21.96 -16.79 14.27
CA VAL A 568 20.95 -17.80 14.58
C VAL A 568 19.92 -17.22 15.52
N VAL A 569 18.64 -17.43 15.23
CA VAL A 569 17.54 -17.10 16.14
C VAL A 569 16.83 -18.38 16.56
N TYR A 570 17.10 -18.84 17.78
CA TYR A 570 16.45 -20.01 18.37
C TYR A 570 15.04 -19.66 18.86
N ASN A 571 14.07 -20.51 18.56
CA ASN A 571 12.68 -20.42 19.04
C ASN A 571 12.23 -21.63 19.86
N ASP A 572 13.15 -22.56 20.12
CA ASP A 572 12.97 -23.74 20.95
C ASP A 572 14.10 -23.79 22.00
N THR A 573 13.78 -24.20 23.23
CA THR A 573 14.76 -24.36 24.32
C THR A 573 15.88 -25.34 23.96
N TYR A 574 15.64 -26.29 23.06
CA TYR A 574 16.62 -27.25 22.55
C TYR A 574 16.78 -27.20 21.03
N GLY A 575 16.41 -26.08 20.39
CA GLY A 575 16.68 -25.85 18.97
C GLY A 575 18.18 -25.90 18.69
N ALA A 576 18.58 -26.31 17.48
CA ALA A 576 19.96 -26.55 17.12
C ALA A 576 20.30 -26.02 15.73
N ILE A 577 21.43 -25.35 15.60
CA ILE A 577 22.12 -25.32 14.31
C ILE A 577 22.89 -26.61 14.11
N GLN A 578 22.93 -27.04 12.85
CA GLN A 578 23.59 -28.27 12.45
C GLN A 578 24.51 -27.97 11.27
N ILE A 579 25.79 -28.29 11.46
CA ILE A 579 26.80 -28.22 10.42
C ILE A 579 27.24 -29.66 10.18
N GLY A 580 26.89 -30.21 9.03
CA GLY A 580 27.15 -31.61 8.71
C GLY A 580 28.31 -31.80 7.74
N ARG A 581 28.75 -33.04 7.58
CA ARG A 581 29.80 -33.44 6.66
C ARG A 581 29.42 -34.81 6.09
N GLY A 582 29.29 -34.89 4.76
CA GLY A 582 28.83 -36.13 4.09
C GLY A 582 29.73 -37.35 4.29
N SER A 583 30.99 -37.13 4.67
CA SER A 583 31.94 -38.18 5.08
C SER A 583 32.46 -37.91 6.50
N ALA A 584 32.67 -38.96 7.30
CA ALA A 584 33.22 -38.82 8.65
C ALA A 584 34.64 -38.21 8.62
N PHE A 585 34.95 -37.39 9.64
CA PHE A 585 36.21 -36.70 9.85
C PHE A 585 36.81 -37.12 11.19
N ASP A 586 38.11 -37.45 11.20
CA ASP A 586 38.82 -37.79 12.43
C ASP A 586 39.34 -36.51 13.11
N MET A 587 38.76 -36.18 14.27
CA MET A 587 39.16 -35.04 15.09
C MET A 587 40.20 -35.41 16.16
N SER A 588 40.59 -36.68 16.29
CA SER A 588 41.49 -37.17 17.35
C SER A 588 42.91 -36.60 17.25
N GLY A 589 43.29 -36.12 16.06
CA GLY A 589 44.55 -35.42 15.85
C GLY A 589 44.59 -34.00 16.41
N TYR A 590 43.47 -33.46 16.93
CA TYR A 590 43.34 -32.12 17.47
C TYR A 590 43.07 -32.12 18.97
N THR A 591 43.49 -31.06 19.67
CA THR A 591 43.33 -30.96 21.12
C THR A 591 42.02 -30.29 21.52
N THR A 592 41.55 -29.31 20.74
CA THR A 592 40.38 -28.48 21.12
C THR A 592 39.47 -28.14 19.94
N LEU A 593 38.15 -28.28 20.11
CA LEU A 593 37.11 -27.66 19.28
C LEU A 593 36.91 -26.23 19.78
N THR A 594 37.11 -25.25 18.91
CA THR A 594 37.07 -23.83 19.25
C THR A 594 36.07 -23.09 18.39
N PHE A 595 35.34 -22.14 18.98
CA PHE A 595 34.56 -21.16 18.24
C PHE A 595 34.37 -19.86 19.03
N ARG A 596 34.10 -18.78 18.29
CA ARG A 596 33.71 -17.49 18.83
C ARG A 596 32.19 -17.40 18.89
N VAL A 597 31.67 -16.87 19.98
CA VAL A 597 30.24 -16.71 20.18
C VAL A 597 29.93 -15.35 20.79
N TYR A 598 28.95 -14.65 20.21
CA TYR A 598 28.40 -13.41 20.75
C TYR A 598 26.98 -13.62 21.25
N ALA A 599 26.73 -13.13 22.47
CA ALA A 599 25.42 -13.06 23.05
C ALA A 599 25.17 -11.66 23.64
N SER A 600 23.99 -11.09 23.40
CA SER A 600 23.63 -9.75 23.92
C SER A 600 23.35 -9.72 25.43
N ALA A 601 23.21 -10.90 26.04
CA ALA A 601 23.13 -11.14 27.49
C ALA A 601 23.80 -12.48 27.78
N ALA A 602 24.00 -12.84 29.05
CA ALA A 602 24.49 -14.18 29.40
C ALA A 602 23.51 -15.27 28.94
N GLN A 603 24.01 -16.33 28.30
CA GLN A 603 23.22 -17.42 27.72
C GLN A 603 23.83 -18.78 28.06
N ASN A 604 23.05 -19.85 27.91
CA ASN A 604 23.52 -21.22 28.00
C ASN A 604 23.35 -21.93 26.66
N LEU A 605 24.39 -22.66 26.24
CA LEU A 605 24.38 -23.43 25.00
C LEU A 605 24.76 -24.88 25.26
N ILE A 606 24.56 -25.73 24.27
CA ILE A 606 25.04 -27.11 24.26
C ILE A 606 25.80 -27.36 22.97
N VAL A 607 26.91 -28.10 23.06
CA VAL A 607 27.63 -28.62 21.89
C VAL A 607 27.54 -30.14 21.85
N GLN A 608 27.27 -30.69 20.67
CA GLN A 608 27.11 -32.12 20.45
C GLN A 608 27.75 -32.53 19.10
N LEU A 609 28.42 -33.69 19.08
CA LEU A 609 28.92 -34.34 17.85
C LEU A 609 28.08 -35.58 17.57
N ASN A 610 27.79 -35.92 16.31
CA ASN A 610 27.12 -37.19 15.91
C ASN A 610 25.88 -37.63 16.71
N ASN A 611 25.10 -36.71 17.27
CA ASN A 611 23.97 -37.01 18.17
C ASN A 611 24.39 -37.72 19.49
N ASP A 612 25.66 -37.58 19.90
CA ASP A 612 26.22 -38.11 21.14
C ASP A 612 25.79 -37.28 22.37
N ALA A 613 26.42 -37.45 23.55
CA ALA A 613 25.94 -36.74 24.75
C ALA A 613 26.24 -35.23 24.72
N ASP A 614 25.36 -34.47 25.37
CA ASP A 614 25.39 -33.00 25.41
C ASP A 614 26.58 -32.47 26.23
N ASN A 615 27.28 -31.45 25.71
CA ASN A 615 28.30 -30.69 26.43
C ASN A 615 27.76 -29.29 26.73
N TYR A 616 27.43 -29.01 27.99
CA TYR A 616 26.80 -27.76 28.41
C TYR A 616 27.81 -26.62 28.55
N LEU A 617 27.42 -25.44 28.10
CA LEU A 617 28.24 -24.23 28.08
C LEU A 617 27.49 -23.06 28.72
N SER A 618 28.22 -22.24 29.47
CA SER A 618 27.76 -20.92 29.92
C SER A 618 28.51 -19.84 29.14
N ILE A 619 27.76 -18.98 28.48
CA ILE A 619 28.26 -17.93 27.59
C ILE A 619 28.02 -16.57 28.26
N PRO A 620 29.06 -15.77 28.51
CA PRO A 620 28.89 -14.42 29.05
C PRO A 620 28.30 -13.47 28.00
N GLN A 621 27.88 -12.29 28.44
CA GLN A 621 27.50 -11.21 27.52
C GLN A 621 28.72 -10.73 26.72
N GLY A 622 28.51 -10.45 25.43
CA GLY A 622 29.54 -10.02 24.49
C GLY A 622 30.20 -11.18 23.75
N TRP A 623 31.29 -10.88 23.03
CA TRP A 623 32.09 -11.90 22.36
C TRP A 623 32.91 -12.71 23.36
N SER A 624 32.86 -14.03 23.23
CA SER A 624 33.65 -14.96 24.02
C SER A 624 34.23 -16.09 23.17
N GLU A 625 35.34 -16.69 23.62
CA GLU A 625 35.84 -17.95 23.07
C GLU A 625 35.20 -19.12 23.83
N VAL A 626 34.72 -20.09 23.08
CA VAL A 626 34.50 -21.44 23.58
C VAL A 626 35.64 -22.31 23.09
N ALA A 627 36.32 -22.97 24.02
CA ALA A 627 37.34 -23.97 23.74
C ALA A 627 37.00 -25.26 24.49
N LEU A 628 36.53 -26.27 23.75
CA LEU A 628 36.15 -27.58 24.27
C LEU A 628 37.26 -28.59 24.00
N PRO A 629 37.91 -29.17 25.03
CA PRO A 629 38.91 -30.21 24.81
C PRO A 629 38.28 -31.42 24.12
N ILE A 630 38.84 -31.83 22.99
CA ILE A 630 38.35 -32.98 22.22
C ILE A 630 38.33 -34.25 23.09
N ALA A 631 39.33 -34.41 23.96
CA ALA A 631 39.41 -35.51 24.91
C ALA A 631 38.25 -35.56 25.92
N THR A 632 37.55 -34.44 26.13
CA THR A 632 36.40 -34.35 27.04
C THR A 632 35.06 -34.39 26.32
N MET A 633 35.06 -34.32 24.99
CA MET A 633 33.84 -34.39 24.21
C MET A 633 33.26 -35.80 24.24
N ASN A 634 31.98 -35.89 24.61
CA ASN A 634 31.25 -37.15 24.54
C ASN A 634 31.03 -37.54 23.06
N GLY A 635 31.40 -38.78 22.70
CA GLY A 635 31.15 -39.31 21.36
C GLY A 635 32.36 -39.92 20.65
N ASN A 636 32.15 -40.42 19.43
CA ASN A 636 33.24 -40.94 18.60
C ASN A 636 33.96 -39.81 17.85
N THR A 637 34.96 -39.20 18.50
CA THR A 637 35.78 -38.12 17.93
C THR A 637 36.66 -38.58 16.76
N GLY A 638 36.84 -39.89 16.56
CA GLY A 638 37.55 -40.47 15.42
C GLY A 638 36.74 -40.52 14.11
N ALA A 639 35.42 -40.26 14.17
CA ALA A 639 34.55 -40.34 13.00
C ALA A 639 33.37 -39.35 13.10
N VAL A 640 33.65 -38.05 13.03
CA VAL A 640 32.67 -36.97 13.17
C VAL A 640 32.07 -36.57 11.82
N SER A 641 30.75 -36.63 11.74
CA SER A 641 29.96 -36.30 10.55
C SER A 641 29.00 -35.13 10.77
N GLU A 642 28.80 -34.69 12.00
CA GLU A 642 27.98 -33.53 12.31
C GLU A 642 28.44 -32.83 13.60
N LEU A 643 28.37 -31.50 13.58
CA LEU A 643 28.50 -30.61 14.72
C LEU A 643 27.15 -29.92 14.94
N ARG A 644 26.65 -29.98 16.18
CA ARG A 644 25.43 -29.30 16.60
C ARG A 644 25.75 -28.33 17.71
N ILE A 645 25.25 -27.11 17.57
CA ILE A 645 25.24 -26.12 18.65
C ILE A 645 23.77 -25.84 18.94
N LYS A 646 23.35 -26.14 20.17
CA LYS A 646 21.94 -26.08 20.60
C LYS A 646 21.74 -24.94 21.59
N ASN A 647 20.54 -24.39 21.59
CA ASN A 647 20.05 -23.55 22.66
C ASN A 647 19.90 -24.38 23.96
N ASN A 648 20.05 -23.71 25.11
CA ASN A 648 19.69 -24.25 26.42
C ASN A 648 19.08 -23.15 27.31
N ASN A 649 18.36 -22.21 26.70
CA ASN A 649 17.72 -21.08 27.38
C ASN A 649 16.21 -21.21 27.30
N SER A 650 15.54 -20.93 28.42
CA SER A 650 14.07 -20.95 28.52
C SER A 650 13.40 -19.68 27.99
N ASN A 651 14.10 -18.55 28.00
CA ASN A 651 13.57 -17.26 27.53
C ASN A 651 13.81 -17.13 26.03
N LEU A 652 12.75 -17.29 25.24
CA LEU A 652 12.80 -17.31 23.78
C LEU A 652 12.08 -16.09 23.16
N PRO A 653 12.47 -15.65 21.94
CA PRO A 653 13.57 -16.18 21.13
C PRO A 653 14.95 -15.71 21.62
N VAL A 654 15.99 -16.48 21.30
CA VAL A 654 17.39 -16.12 21.60
C VAL A 654 18.18 -15.97 20.30
N THR A 655 18.79 -14.81 20.11
CA THR A 655 19.69 -14.54 18.98
C THR A 655 21.14 -14.74 19.42
N ILE A 656 21.87 -15.60 18.72
CA ILE A 656 23.29 -15.87 18.94
C ILE A 656 24.04 -15.71 17.62
N TYR A 657 25.29 -15.22 17.68
CA TYR A 657 26.18 -15.15 16.54
C TYR A 657 27.40 -16.04 16.78
N TYR A 658 27.84 -16.77 15.77
CA TYR A 658 29.01 -17.65 15.82
C TYR A 658 30.01 -17.30 14.74
N ASP A 659 31.29 -17.40 15.06
CA ASP A 659 32.38 -17.11 14.12
C ASP A 659 33.61 -17.97 14.44
N GLU A 660 34.57 -18.08 13.52
CA GLU A 660 35.82 -18.83 13.69
C GLU A 660 35.60 -20.23 14.30
N ILE A 661 34.72 -21.06 13.71
CA ILE A 661 34.46 -22.43 14.19
C ILE A 661 35.51 -23.38 13.61
N GLY A 662 36.19 -24.15 14.45
CA GLY A 662 37.21 -25.09 13.98
C GLY A 662 37.98 -25.78 15.08
N LEU A 663 39.17 -26.29 14.75
CA LEU A 663 40.00 -27.11 15.62
C LEU A 663 41.39 -26.51 15.80
N ARG A 664 41.95 -26.76 16.97
CA ARG A 664 43.30 -26.34 17.37
C ARG A 664 44.10 -27.51 17.95
N ASN A 665 45.42 -27.49 17.75
CA ASN A 665 46.43 -28.36 18.33
C ASN A 665 47.09 -27.75 19.56
#